data_AF-A0A3M9MD87-F1
#
_entry.id   AF-A0A3M9MD87-F1
#
_cell.length_a   1.000
_cell.length_b   1.000
_cell.length_c   1.000
_cell.angle_alpha   90.00
_cell.angle_beta   90.00
_cell.angle_gamma   90.00
#
_symmetry.space_group_name_H-M   'P 1'
#
loop_
_entity.id
_entity.type
_entity.pdbx_description
1 polymer ?
#
loop_
_entity_poly.entity_id
_entity_poly.type
_entity_poly.pdbx_seq_one_letter_code
_entity_poly.pdbx_strand_id
1 'polypeptide(L)'
;MKIFSLVLLLCVTFWVSPSKTQAQGNQSKADKHYNNFDYALALEEYQKVLDKGQPSLHITERIAHCYRLINQPGAAEFWYRQALGFPNSAPINLFYYANACRQNGQYTIAKKNYLLFADLDQSRREEALQLAKACDMAMSWMDRPLGIDVIPDSTLNTSFADFSPVFYREGLVFSSDRGRSQNGSDQKVYGWTGTPYLQLYYAERKGPSSWGEIKPMEKSINTQFHNAIATFSPDFNEVLFTRTKRVKNRVLPEELRTESNWQRYSKSDEFINRLEIYSATFSKGKWQDVKAFPFNQGENYSVGHPALSPDGQILYFVSDMPGGHGQTDIYFSERQKDGNWSTPVNAGPTINTSGKEVFPVVHPDGTLYFSSDGHMGMGGLDLFSAEGSRAAWNNLENLYYPFNSPRDDFGLIYEKDGKSGYLSSNREGDAGSDNIYRFKPTEIPCKLAGVTYARVPNKNGRARQVPVGGVNLEVIVNGNTSSPLQFETDASGRFLFAVNANQTYTIRGSKKGYLTRTFHVMPDCRKVTDTVQIEMVLDRDTPNQAIVLENIYYDLDKHTLRPESIVELDKVVGMLRDNPTIRIELSSHTDSRESHKYNLMLSQLRAASAVKYIISQGIDPKRVVDKGYGETKLLNRCKDGVPCSEDDHQINRRTEFKILK
;
A
#
# COMPACT_ATOMS: atom_id res chain seq x y z
N MET A 1 -93.43 51.99 -3.03
CA MET A 1 -92.86 51.45 -4.28
C MET A 1 -91.35 51.68 -4.24
N LYS A 2 -90.55 50.60 -4.25
CA LYS A 2 -89.07 50.52 -4.46
C LYS A 2 -88.19 51.12 -3.34
N ILE A 3 -87.55 50.32 -2.48
CA ILE A 3 -86.39 49.40 -2.61
C ILE A 3 -85.11 50.05 -2.05
N PHE A 4 -84.56 49.40 -1.03
CA PHE A 4 -83.23 49.57 -0.44
C PHE A 4 -82.10 49.47 -1.47
N SER A 5 -81.00 50.20 -1.27
CA SER A 5 -79.65 49.66 -1.52
C SER A 5 -78.59 50.43 -0.73
N LEU A 6 -78.04 49.71 0.24
CA LEU A 6 -76.91 49.99 1.10
C LEU A 6 -75.62 49.74 0.28
N VAL A 7 -74.75 50.73 0.11
CA VAL A 7 -73.41 50.51 -0.48
C VAL A 7 -72.46 50.14 0.65
N LEU A 8 -72.16 48.85 0.75
CA LEU A 8 -71.14 48.29 1.64
C LEU A 8 -69.78 48.34 0.92
N LEU A 9 -68.86 49.19 1.39
CA LEU A 9 -67.48 49.24 0.91
C LEU A 9 -66.71 48.06 1.56
N LEU A 10 -66.48 46.99 0.79
CA LEU A 10 -65.69 45.83 1.19
C LEU A 10 -64.19 46.14 1.02
N CYS A 11 -63.54 46.58 2.10
CA CYS A 11 -62.08 46.55 2.22
C CYS A 11 -61.62 45.10 2.39
N VAL A 12 -61.32 44.42 1.29
CA VAL A 12 -60.61 43.13 1.30
C VAL A 12 -59.12 43.41 1.48
N THR A 13 -58.65 43.39 2.74
CA THR A 13 -57.23 43.29 3.04
C THR A 13 -56.75 41.88 2.70
N PHE A 14 -56.17 41.70 1.52
CA PHE A 14 -55.41 40.50 1.18
C PHE A 14 -54.16 40.44 2.06
N TRP A 15 -54.21 39.69 3.15
CA TRP A 15 -53.01 39.17 3.82
C TRP A 15 -52.44 38.06 2.93
N VAL A 16 -51.69 38.43 1.90
CA VAL A 16 -50.84 37.48 1.17
C VAL A 16 -49.61 37.26 2.04
N SER A 17 -49.52 36.12 2.71
CA SER A 17 -48.27 35.67 3.33
C SER A 17 -47.22 35.50 2.23
N PRO A 18 -46.12 36.29 2.20
CA PRO A 18 -45.13 36.24 1.11
C PRO A 18 -44.20 35.01 1.17
N SER A 19 -44.40 34.10 2.13
CA SER A 19 -43.44 33.03 2.45
C SER A 19 -43.50 31.81 1.51
N LYS A 20 -44.65 31.44 0.95
CA LYS A 20 -44.77 30.21 0.14
C LYS A 20 -44.24 30.34 -1.30
N THR A 21 -44.50 31.46 -1.97
CA THR A 21 -44.06 31.70 -3.37
C THR A 21 -42.54 31.85 -3.48
N GLN A 22 -41.89 32.48 -2.50
CA GLN A 22 -40.44 32.64 -2.49
C GLN A 22 -39.68 31.34 -2.14
N ALA A 23 -40.27 30.46 -1.31
CA ALA A 23 -39.69 29.15 -1.02
C ALA A 23 -39.72 28.22 -2.25
N GLN A 24 -40.82 28.25 -3.00
CA GLN A 24 -40.96 27.52 -4.26
C GLN A 24 -39.97 28.02 -5.35
N GLY A 25 -39.69 29.33 -5.38
CA GLY A 25 -38.68 29.92 -6.26
C GLY A 25 -37.24 29.48 -5.94
N ASN A 26 -36.87 29.42 -4.65
CA ASN A 26 -35.54 28.95 -4.23
C ASN A 26 -35.33 27.46 -4.56
N GLN A 27 -36.35 26.62 -4.35
CA GLN A 27 -36.27 25.19 -4.69
C GLN A 27 -36.05 25.01 -6.20
N SER A 28 -36.82 25.69 -7.05
CA SER A 28 -36.65 25.60 -8.51
C SER A 28 -35.25 26.02 -8.97
N LYS A 29 -34.65 27.02 -8.31
CA LYS A 29 -33.27 27.44 -8.57
C LYS A 29 -32.25 26.39 -8.13
N ALA A 30 -32.43 25.79 -6.95
CA ALA A 30 -31.57 24.71 -6.46
C ALA A 30 -31.62 23.48 -7.38
N ASP A 31 -32.82 23.06 -7.78
CA ASP A 31 -33.02 21.97 -8.74
C ASP A 31 -32.37 22.28 -10.09
N LYS A 32 -32.39 23.54 -10.54
CA LYS A 32 -31.70 23.95 -11.78
C LYS A 32 -30.18 23.75 -11.65
N HIS A 33 -29.56 24.19 -10.57
CA HIS A 33 -28.14 23.96 -10.32
C HIS A 33 -27.80 22.48 -10.22
N TYR A 34 -28.61 21.70 -9.48
CA TYR A 34 -28.44 20.26 -9.37
C TYR A 34 -28.46 19.57 -10.74
N ASN A 35 -29.45 19.89 -11.58
CA ASN A 35 -29.59 19.35 -12.93
C ASN A 35 -28.50 19.82 -13.90
N ASN A 36 -27.74 20.85 -13.53
CA ASN A 36 -26.58 21.35 -14.25
C ASN A 36 -25.25 20.83 -13.69
N PHE A 37 -25.29 20.00 -12.66
CA PHE A 37 -24.13 19.49 -11.92
C PHE A 37 -23.34 20.55 -11.18
N ASP A 38 -23.96 21.71 -10.94
CA ASP A 38 -23.42 22.75 -10.09
C ASP A 38 -23.74 22.42 -8.62
N TYR A 39 -23.27 21.26 -8.12
CA TYR A 39 -23.74 20.70 -6.85
C TYR A 39 -23.43 21.60 -5.64
N ALA A 40 -22.26 22.24 -5.60
CA ALA A 40 -21.94 23.19 -4.53
C ALA A 40 -22.90 24.39 -4.55
N LEU A 41 -23.20 24.94 -5.74
CA LEU A 41 -24.18 26.03 -5.88
C LEU A 41 -25.61 25.57 -5.57
N ALA A 42 -25.95 24.31 -5.89
CA ALA A 42 -27.23 23.73 -5.55
C ALA A 42 -27.40 23.62 -4.02
N LEU A 43 -26.36 23.20 -3.29
CA LEU A 43 -26.35 23.14 -1.83
C LEU A 43 -26.58 24.51 -1.20
N GLU A 44 -25.94 25.57 -1.72
CA GLU A 44 -26.17 26.94 -1.25
C GLU A 44 -27.64 27.37 -1.40
N GLU A 45 -28.28 27.02 -2.51
CA GLU A 45 -29.69 27.34 -2.75
C GLU A 45 -30.64 26.46 -1.93
N TYR A 46 -30.32 25.17 -1.75
CA TYR A 46 -31.10 24.28 -0.89
C TYR A 46 -31.05 24.73 0.57
N GLN A 47 -29.92 25.23 1.07
CA GLN A 47 -29.83 25.78 2.42
C GLN A 47 -30.85 26.91 2.64
N LYS A 48 -31.02 27.81 1.66
CA LYS A 48 -32.02 28.90 1.72
C LYS A 48 -33.47 28.38 1.70
N VAL A 49 -33.70 27.16 1.23
CA VAL A 49 -35.02 26.50 1.32
C VAL A 49 -35.23 25.97 2.74
N LEU A 50 -34.20 25.36 3.35
CA LEU A 50 -34.24 24.83 4.71
C LEU A 50 -34.45 25.91 5.78
N ASP A 51 -33.90 27.11 5.57
CA ASP A 51 -34.07 28.24 6.50
C ASP A 51 -35.55 28.67 6.68
N LYS A 52 -36.44 28.19 5.81
CA LYS A 52 -37.87 28.55 5.78
C LYS A 52 -38.79 27.47 6.35
N GLY A 53 -38.28 26.29 6.73
CA GLY A 53 -39.09 25.23 7.32
C GLY A 53 -38.50 23.83 7.21
N GLN A 54 -39.31 22.83 7.57
CA GLN A 54 -38.91 21.42 7.52
C GLN A 54 -38.69 20.95 6.06
N PRO A 55 -37.63 20.16 5.79
CA PRO A 55 -37.37 19.65 4.45
C PRO A 55 -38.43 18.62 4.03
N SER A 56 -38.72 18.58 2.73
CA SER A 56 -39.38 17.43 2.12
C SER A 56 -38.39 16.29 1.88
N LEU A 57 -38.89 15.06 1.65
CA LEU A 57 -38.05 13.94 1.24
C LEU A 57 -37.20 14.29 0.00
N HIS A 58 -37.82 14.90 -1.01
CA HIS A 58 -37.14 15.32 -2.23
C HIS A 58 -35.95 16.25 -1.99
N ILE A 59 -36.12 17.29 -1.15
CA ILE A 59 -35.03 18.22 -0.81
C ILE A 59 -33.93 17.49 -0.03
N THR A 60 -34.32 16.63 0.91
CA THR A 60 -33.39 15.83 1.72
C THR A 60 -32.53 14.92 0.84
N GLU A 61 -33.13 14.21 -0.11
CA GLU A 61 -32.42 13.34 -1.07
C GLU A 61 -31.51 14.15 -1.99
N ARG A 62 -31.97 15.29 -2.51
CA ARG A 62 -31.16 16.18 -3.36
C ARG A 62 -29.91 16.66 -2.65
N ILE A 63 -30.04 17.07 -1.38
CA ILE A 63 -28.90 17.49 -0.55
C ILE A 63 -27.95 16.31 -0.30
N ALA A 64 -28.48 15.14 0.09
CA ALA A 64 -27.68 13.94 0.28
C ALA A 64 -26.89 13.56 -0.98
N HIS A 65 -27.54 13.65 -2.15
CA HIS A 65 -26.94 13.38 -3.45
C HIS A 65 -25.83 14.38 -3.77
N CYS A 66 -26.06 15.68 -3.57
CA CYS A 66 -25.02 16.69 -3.76
C CYS A 66 -23.77 16.35 -2.93
N TYR A 67 -23.92 16.13 -1.63
CA TYR A 67 -22.80 15.81 -0.75
C TYR A 67 -22.07 14.53 -1.18
N ARG A 68 -22.79 13.49 -1.59
CA ARG A 68 -22.18 12.28 -2.16
C ARG A 68 -21.38 12.57 -3.44
N LEU A 69 -21.88 13.43 -4.32
CA LEU A 69 -21.29 13.71 -5.64
C LEU A 69 -20.09 14.67 -5.58
N ILE A 70 -20.00 15.49 -4.53
CA ILE A 70 -18.82 16.32 -4.23
C ILE A 70 -17.87 15.65 -3.23
N ASN A 71 -18.05 14.34 -2.99
CA ASN A 71 -17.23 13.52 -2.12
C ASN A 71 -17.12 14.03 -0.67
N GLN A 72 -18.25 14.41 -0.08
CA GLN A 72 -18.41 14.79 1.33
C GLN A 72 -19.25 13.75 2.09
N PRO A 73 -18.68 12.57 2.36
CA PRO A 73 -19.37 11.44 3.00
C PRO A 73 -19.89 11.69 4.42
N GLY A 74 -19.29 12.56 5.22
CA GLY A 74 -19.82 12.93 6.55
C GLY A 74 -21.19 13.61 6.45
N ALA A 75 -21.29 14.63 5.59
CA ALA A 75 -22.54 15.31 5.30
C ALA A 75 -23.53 14.38 4.57
N ALA A 76 -23.06 13.56 3.62
CA ALA A 76 -23.91 12.59 2.92
C ALA A 76 -24.51 11.57 3.89
N GLU A 77 -23.73 11.04 4.84
CA GLU A 77 -24.21 10.13 5.89
C GLU A 77 -25.37 10.76 6.66
N PHE A 78 -25.18 12.00 7.13
CA PHE A 78 -26.19 12.71 7.89
C PHE A 78 -27.50 12.82 7.09
N TRP A 79 -27.42 13.28 5.84
CA TRP A 79 -28.60 13.56 5.01
C TRP A 79 -29.30 12.30 4.50
N TYR A 80 -28.56 11.24 4.14
CA TYR A 80 -29.20 9.95 3.82
C TYR A 80 -29.89 9.34 5.03
N ARG A 81 -29.33 9.48 6.24
CA ARG A 81 -30.01 9.07 7.47
C ARG A 81 -31.32 9.84 7.68
N GLN A 82 -31.36 11.14 7.37
CA GLN A 82 -32.62 11.90 7.40
C GLN A 82 -33.61 11.39 6.35
N ALA A 83 -33.15 11.13 5.12
CA ALA A 83 -34.00 10.62 4.04
C ALA A 83 -34.70 9.30 4.43
N LEU A 84 -33.96 8.39 5.08
CA LEU A 84 -34.48 7.11 5.59
C LEU A 84 -35.56 7.26 6.68
N GLY A 85 -35.67 8.42 7.33
CA GLY A 85 -36.71 8.71 8.30
C GLY A 85 -38.09 8.99 7.69
N PHE A 86 -38.18 9.22 6.38
CA PHE A 86 -39.44 9.49 5.70
C PHE A 86 -40.15 8.18 5.33
N PRO A 87 -41.49 8.06 5.50
CA PRO A 87 -42.25 6.84 5.21
C PRO A 87 -42.12 6.29 3.78
N ASN A 88 -41.83 7.16 2.81
CA ASN A 88 -41.76 6.81 1.39
C ASN A 88 -40.32 6.81 0.85
N SER A 89 -39.29 6.74 1.71
CA SER A 89 -37.90 6.65 1.26
C SER A 89 -37.66 5.38 0.45
N ALA A 90 -37.03 5.53 -0.72
CA ALA A 90 -36.68 4.40 -1.56
C ALA A 90 -35.59 3.53 -0.91
N PRO A 91 -35.58 2.20 -1.12
CA PRO A 91 -34.55 1.31 -0.59
C PRO A 91 -33.12 1.72 -0.97
N ILE A 92 -32.91 2.32 -2.14
CA ILE A 92 -31.59 2.77 -2.60
C ILE A 92 -30.90 3.76 -1.63
N ASN A 93 -31.67 4.51 -0.84
CA ASN A 93 -31.11 5.40 0.18
C ASN A 93 -30.37 4.62 1.28
N LEU A 94 -30.73 3.35 1.55
CA LEU A 94 -29.98 2.47 2.46
C LEU A 94 -28.59 2.16 1.91
N PHE A 95 -28.51 1.89 0.61
CA PHE A 95 -27.24 1.61 -0.05
C PHE A 95 -26.32 2.83 0.00
N TYR A 96 -26.84 4.02 -0.32
CA TYR A 96 -26.04 5.24 -0.28
C TYR A 96 -25.67 5.66 1.15
N TYR A 97 -26.55 5.44 2.12
CA TYR A 97 -26.23 5.58 3.54
C TYR A 97 -25.11 4.63 3.95
N ALA A 98 -25.17 3.36 3.55
CA ALA A 98 -24.13 2.37 3.81
C ALA A 98 -22.78 2.78 3.21
N ASN A 99 -22.77 3.27 1.96
CA ASN A 99 -21.56 3.81 1.33
C ASN A 99 -20.96 4.97 2.12
N ALA A 100 -21.77 5.93 2.56
CA ALA A 100 -21.31 7.07 3.34
C ALA A 100 -20.74 6.63 4.71
N CYS A 101 -21.44 5.72 5.41
CA CYS A 101 -20.93 5.12 6.65
C CYS A 101 -19.60 4.39 6.43
N ARG A 102 -19.48 3.61 5.34
CA ARG A 102 -18.25 2.89 4.99
C ARG A 102 -17.11 3.88 4.77
N GLN A 103 -17.37 4.96 4.03
CA GLN A 103 -16.38 6.00 3.79
C GLN A 103 -15.99 6.75 5.07
N ASN A 104 -16.88 6.85 6.05
CA ASN A 104 -16.59 7.43 7.38
C ASN A 104 -15.94 6.42 8.35
N GLY A 105 -15.55 5.23 7.89
CA GLY A 105 -14.96 4.18 8.73
C GLY A 105 -15.96 3.49 9.68
N GLN A 106 -17.26 3.75 9.54
CA GLN A 106 -18.32 3.13 10.33
C GLN A 106 -18.74 1.77 9.76
N TYR A 107 -17.77 0.86 9.66
CA TYR A 107 -17.92 -0.44 8.96
C TYR A 107 -19.04 -1.32 9.49
N THR A 108 -19.26 -1.36 10.81
CA THR A 108 -20.35 -2.13 11.42
C THR A 108 -21.73 -1.62 10.98
N ILE A 109 -21.89 -0.29 10.92
CA ILE A 109 -23.15 0.35 10.49
C ILE A 109 -23.33 0.15 8.99
N ALA A 110 -22.27 0.35 8.19
CA ALA A 110 -22.29 0.13 6.75
C ALA A 110 -22.72 -1.30 6.41
N LYS A 111 -22.06 -2.31 6.98
CA LYS A 111 -22.38 -3.73 6.78
C LYS A 111 -23.85 -4.04 7.05
N LYS A 112 -24.38 -3.57 8.19
CA LYS A 112 -25.80 -3.79 8.54
C LYS A 112 -26.73 -3.24 7.46
N ASN A 113 -26.46 -2.04 6.95
CA ASN A 113 -27.32 -1.40 5.97
C ASN A 113 -27.18 -2.00 4.57
N TYR A 114 -25.99 -2.48 4.18
CA TYR A 114 -25.83 -3.25 2.95
C TYR A 114 -26.65 -4.55 2.96
N LEU A 115 -26.62 -5.29 4.08
CA LEU A 115 -27.41 -6.52 4.22
C LEU A 115 -28.91 -6.21 4.16
N LEU A 116 -29.37 -5.16 4.85
CA LEU A 116 -30.76 -4.73 4.78
C LEU A 116 -31.18 -4.32 3.37
N PHE A 117 -30.32 -3.58 2.65
CA PHE A 117 -30.58 -3.23 1.26
C PHE A 117 -30.64 -4.47 0.35
N ALA A 118 -29.72 -5.41 0.52
CA ALA A 118 -29.65 -6.66 -0.26
C ALA A 118 -30.91 -7.54 -0.09
N ASP A 119 -31.61 -7.44 1.04
CA ASP A 119 -32.89 -8.11 1.28
C ASP A 119 -34.06 -7.39 0.58
N LEU A 120 -33.97 -6.08 0.37
CA LEU A 120 -35.05 -5.23 -0.17
C LEU A 120 -34.95 -4.99 -1.68
N ASP A 121 -33.75 -5.02 -2.26
CA ASP A 121 -33.51 -4.67 -3.66
C ASP A 121 -32.57 -5.68 -4.34
N GLN A 122 -33.10 -6.39 -5.34
CA GLN A 122 -32.36 -7.41 -6.09
C GLN A 122 -31.40 -6.83 -7.12
N SER A 123 -31.58 -5.57 -7.56
CA SER A 123 -30.81 -4.99 -8.67
C SER A 123 -29.32 -4.83 -8.38
N ARG A 124 -28.97 -4.58 -7.10
CA ARG A 124 -27.59 -4.40 -6.63
C ARG A 124 -27.27 -5.29 -5.42
N ARG A 125 -28.00 -6.40 -5.28
CA ARG A 125 -27.84 -7.34 -4.17
C ARG A 125 -26.42 -7.87 -4.06
N GLU A 126 -25.85 -8.37 -5.16
CA GLU A 126 -24.52 -8.96 -5.14
C GLU A 126 -23.43 -7.93 -4.78
N GLU A 127 -23.54 -6.71 -5.32
CA GLU A 127 -22.65 -5.60 -4.96
C GLU A 127 -22.75 -5.26 -3.46
N ALA A 128 -23.96 -5.15 -2.91
CA ALA A 128 -24.15 -4.90 -1.50
C ALA A 128 -23.59 -6.03 -0.61
N LEU A 129 -23.76 -7.29 -1.01
CA LEU A 129 -23.18 -8.44 -0.30
C LEU A 129 -21.65 -8.44 -0.36
N GLN A 130 -21.05 -8.03 -1.48
CA GLN A 130 -19.61 -7.84 -1.60
C GLN A 130 -19.13 -6.71 -0.69
N LEU A 131 -19.76 -5.53 -0.72
CA LEU A 131 -19.39 -4.40 0.13
C LEU A 131 -19.57 -4.70 1.64
N ALA A 132 -20.57 -5.51 2.00
CA ALA A 132 -20.74 -6.01 3.37
C ALA A 132 -19.55 -6.88 3.83
N LYS A 133 -19.00 -7.73 2.94
CA LYS A 133 -17.77 -8.50 3.22
C LYS A 133 -16.53 -7.61 3.26
N ALA A 134 -16.48 -6.59 2.39
CA ALA A 134 -15.39 -5.61 2.37
C ALA A 134 -15.26 -4.88 3.72
N CYS A 135 -16.39 -4.58 4.38
CA CYS A 135 -16.40 -3.98 5.72
C CYS A 135 -15.68 -4.86 6.76
N ASP A 136 -15.85 -6.19 6.73
CA ASP A 136 -15.15 -7.10 7.65
C ASP A 136 -13.64 -7.12 7.39
N MET A 137 -13.23 -7.09 6.11
CA MET A 137 -11.83 -7.06 5.73
C MET A 137 -11.16 -5.76 6.15
N ALA A 138 -11.81 -4.62 5.90
CA ALA A 138 -11.33 -3.29 6.28
C ALA A 138 -11.08 -3.20 7.80
N MET A 139 -12.02 -3.66 8.63
CA MET A 139 -11.83 -3.75 10.08
C MET A 139 -10.61 -4.62 10.43
N SER A 140 -10.45 -5.78 9.76
CA SER A 140 -9.33 -6.69 10.01
C SER A 140 -7.95 -6.15 9.60
N TRP A 141 -7.91 -5.24 8.62
CA TRP A 141 -6.71 -4.55 8.16
C TRP A 141 -6.37 -3.38 9.09
N MET A 142 -7.37 -2.64 9.56
CA MET A 142 -7.18 -1.58 10.56
C MET A 142 -6.71 -2.13 11.92
N ASP A 143 -7.16 -3.32 12.31
CA ASP A 143 -6.68 -4.00 13.53
C ASP A 143 -5.23 -4.49 13.42
N ARG A 144 -4.68 -4.58 12.19
CA ARG A 144 -3.34 -5.09 11.89
C ARG A 144 -2.65 -4.19 10.85
N PRO A 145 -2.38 -2.92 11.20
CA PRO A 145 -1.78 -1.96 10.27
C PRO A 145 -0.41 -2.43 9.78
N LEU A 146 -0.07 -2.08 8.54
CA LEU A 146 1.30 -2.13 8.07
C LEU A 146 2.17 -1.15 8.87
N GLY A 147 3.46 -1.47 9.02
CA GLY A 147 4.44 -0.58 9.65
C GLY A 147 4.88 0.55 8.72
N ILE A 148 3.92 1.39 8.32
CA ILE A 148 4.11 2.52 7.42
C ILE A 148 3.49 3.76 8.08
N ASP A 149 4.23 4.87 8.13
CA ASP A 149 3.69 6.17 8.49
C ASP A 149 3.12 6.82 7.24
N VAL A 150 1.91 7.40 7.33
CA VAL A 150 1.34 8.24 6.27
C VAL A 150 0.96 9.59 6.86
N ILE A 151 1.68 10.63 6.48
CA ILE A 151 1.66 11.95 7.15
C ILE A 151 1.40 13.04 6.11
N PRO A 152 0.46 13.97 6.33
CA PRO A 152 0.20 15.06 5.39
C PRO A 152 1.46 15.90 5.17
N ASP A 153 1.70 16.33 3.92
CA ASP A 153 2.79 17.23 3.60
C ASP A 153 2.41 18.68 3.93
N SER A 154 3.01 19.23 4.97
CA SER A 154 2.71 20.58 5.48
C SER A 154 3.14 21.73 4.56
N THR A 155 3.92 21.43 3.53
CA THR A 155 4.45 22.45 2.61
C THR A 155 3.79 22.40 1.25
N LEU A 156 3.40 21.21 0.78
CA LEU A 156 2.62 21.06 -0.43
C LEU A 156 1.17 21.44 -0.21
N ASN A 157 0.54 21.01 0.88
CA ASN A 157 -0.92 21.14 1.04
C ASN A 157 -1.38 22.56 1.40
N THR A 158 -2.61 22.85 1.02
CA THR A 158 -3.34 24.07 1.31
C THR A 158 -4.76 23.73 1.82
N SER A 159 -5.62 24.73 2.00
CA SER A 159 -7.05 24.48 2.26
C SER A 159 -7.85 24.07 1.01
N PHE A 160 -7.16 23.98 -0.13
CA PHE A 160 -7.68 23.60 -1.44
C PHE A 160 -7.25 22.16 -1.76
N ALA A 161 -7.85 21.54 -2.77
CA ALA A 161 -7.42 20.23 -3.21
C ALA A 161 -6.00 20.30 -3.81
N ASP A 162 -5.16 19.38 -3.37
CA ASP A 162 -3.75 19.23 -3.72
C ASP A 162 -3.45 17.74 -3.87
N PHE A 163 -3.22 17.25 -5.09
CA PHE A 163 -3.20 15.82 -5.34
C PHE A 163 -2.44 15.39 -6.61
N SER A 164 -2.28 14.07 -6.74
CA SER A 164 -1.56 13.36 -7.80
C SER A 164 -0.20 13.97 -8.11
N PRO A 165 0.73 13.97 -7.15
CA PRO A 165 2.10 14.39 -7.42
C PRO A 165 2.77 13.44 -8.42
N VAL A 166 3.67 13.99 -9.22
CA VAL A 166 4.57 13.27 -10.12
C VAL A 166 5.94 13.93 -10.09
N PHE A 167 7.01 13.13 -10.16
CA PHE A 167 8.37 13.67 -10.22
C PHE A 167 8.64 14.38 -11.55
N TYR A 168 9.24 15.56 -11.46
CA TYR A 168 9.74 16.31 -12.61
C TYR A 168 11.12 16.88 -12.29
N ARG A 169 12.16 16.29 -12.90
CA ARG A 169 13.57 16.60 -12.58
C ARG A 169 13.80 16.43 -11.08
N GLU A 170 14.26 17.48 -10.40
CA GLU A 170 14.48 17.46 -8.95
C GLU A 170 13.22 17.83 -8.14
N GLY A 171 12.12 18.25 -8.79
CA GLY A 171 10.91 18.72 -8.12
C GLY A 171 9.71 17.79 -8.27
N LEU A 172 8.54 18.31 -7.86
CA LEU A 172 7.23 17.68 -8.09
C LEU A 172 6.35 18.58 -8.94
N VAL A 173 5.57 17.97 -9.81
CA VAL A 173 4.38 18.58 -10.40
C VAL A 173 3.14 17.92 -9.81
N PHE A 174 2.11 18.68 -9.49
CA PHE A 174 0.88 18.15 -8.91
C PHE A 174 -0.32 19.00 -9.30
N SER A 175 -1.51 18.45 -9.11
CA SER A 175 -2.80 19.10 -9.43
C SER A 175 -3.30 19.87 -8.24
N SER A 176 -3.78 21.09 -8.46
CA SER A 176 -4.35 21.89 -7.39
C SER A 176 -5.39 22.89 -7.86
N ASP A 177 -6.46 23.06 -7.09
CA ASP A 177 -7.39 24.18 -7.26
C ASP A 177 -7.05 25.37 -6.36
N ARG A 178 -5.80 25.41 -5.85
CA ARG A 178 -5.24 26.63 -5.25
C ARG A 178 -5.33 27.77 -6.26
N GLY A 179 -5.86 28.90 -5.80
CA GLY A 179 -5.91 30.12 -6.59
C GLY A 179 -6.73 31.20 -5.88
N ARG A 180 -6.07 32.31 -5.55
CA ARG A 180 -6.72 33.61 -5.46
C ARG A 180 -6.27 34.42 -6.67
N SER A 181 -7.21 35.08 -7.35
CA SER A 181 -6.91 36.17 -8.28
C SER A 181 -5.97 37.15 -7.59
N GLN A 182 -4.79 37.42 -8.17
CA GLN A 182 -3.85 38.43 -7.65
C GLN A 182 -4.47 39.84 -7.62
N ASN A 183 -5.67 40.05 -8.19
CA ASN A 183 -6.32 41.36 -8.33
C ASN A 183 -7.75 41.45 -7.77
N GLY A 184 -8.18 40.54 -6.89
CA GLY A 184 -9.44 40.73 -6.15
C GLY A 184 -10.74 40.74 -6.98
N SER A 185 -10.69 40.31 -8.24
CA SER A 185 -11.91 39.96 -8.99
C SER A 185 -12.40 38.57 -8.57
N ASP A 186 -13.71 38.41 -8.41
CA ASP A 186 -14.36 37.11 -8.16
C ASP A 186 -13.82 36.09 -9.16
N GLN A 187 -12.96 35.19 -8.68
CA GLN A 187 -12.43 34.12 -9.52
C GLN A 187 -13.60 33.20 -9.84
N LYS A 188 -13.84 32.97 -11.14
CA LYS A 188 -14.91 32.08 -11.57
C LYS A 188 -14.69 30.70 -10.94
N VAL A 189 -15.58 30.33 -10.03
CA VAL A 189 -15.58 29.01 -9.40
C VAL A 189 -16.17 27.96 -10.34
N TYR A 190 -15.73 26.73 -10.16
CA TYR A 190 -16.32 25.56 -10.79
C TYR A 190 -17.58 25.18 -10.02
N GLY A 191 -18.75 25.20 -10.68
CA GLY A 191 -20.03 25.03 -10.00
C GLY A 191 -20.20 23.69 -9.26
N TRP A 192 -19.48 22.64 -9.69
CA TRP A 192 -19.53 21.32 -9.04
C TRP A 192 -18.97 21.38 -7.62
N THR A 193 -17.76 21.91 -7.46
CA THR A 193 -17.01 21.91 -6.18
C THR A 193 -17.13 23.23 -5.43
N GLY A 194 -17.49 24.32 -6.09
CA GLY A 194 -17.46 25.68 -5.53
C GLY A 194 -16.04 26.25 -5.40
N THR A 195 -15.02 25.56 -5.91
CA THR A 195 -13.60 25.96 -5.87
C THR A 195 -13.11 26.42 -7.24
N PRO A 196 -11.92 27.06 -7.36
CA PRO A 196 -11.34 27.36 -8.66
C PRO A 196 -11.13 26.12 -9.54
N TYR A 197 -10.90 26.34 -10.85
CA TYR A 197 -10.51 25.24 -11.74
C TYR A 197 -9.09 24.75 -11.45
N LEU A 198 -8.94 23.45 -11.17
CA LEU A 198 -7.66 22.73 -11.09
C LEU A 198 -6.63 23.19 -12.14
N GLN A 199 -5.41 23.47 -11.68
CA GLN A 199 -4.24 23.74 -12.50
C GLN A 199 -3.07 22.85 -12.06
N LEU A 200 -2.06 22.71 -12.92
CA LEU A 200 -0.81 22.06 -12.56
C LEU A 200 0.15 23.06 -11.92
N TYR A 201 0.78 22.66 -10.82
CA TYR A 201 1.78 23.45 -10.09
C TYR A 201 3.09 22.68 -9.98
N TYR A 202 4.21 23.41 -10.03
CA TYR A 202 5.54 22.89 -9.78
C TYR A 202 6.04 23.33 -8.40
N ALA A 203 6.54 22.36 -7.62
CA ALA A 203 7.24 22.57 -6.36
C ALA A 203 8.72 22.21 -6.52
N GLU A 204 9.59 23.19 -6.28
CA GLU A 204 11.04 22.96 -6.29
C GLU A 204 11.47 22.23 -5.01
N ARG A 205 12.25 21.15 -5.12
CA ARG A 205 12.79 20.47 -3.93
C ARG A 205 13.94 21.26 -3.32
N LYS A 206 13.88 21.45 -2.00
CA LYS A 206 14.96 22.06 -1.18
C LYS A 206 15.63 21.07 -0.23
N GLY A 207 15.00 19.93 0.04
CA GLY A 207 15.57 18.85 0.85
C GLY A 207 14.79 17.52 0.66
N PRO A 208 15.11 16.48 1.45
CA PRO A 208 14.46 15.17 1.34
C PRO A 208 12.93 15.19 1.45
N SER A 209 12.38 16.17 2.19
CA SER A 209 10.94 16.39 2.29
C SER A 209 10.61 17.85 2.56
N SER A 210 11.29 18.75 1.87
CA SER A 210 11.11 20.20 2.00
C SER A 210 11.01 20.81 0.61
N TRP A 211 9.98 21.63 0.42
CA TRP A 211 9.64 22.24 -0.85
C TRP A 211 9.83 23.77 -0.77
N GLY A 212 10.35 24.33 -1.86
CA GLY A 212 10.51 25.76 -2.06
C GLY A 212 9.21 26.42 -2.50
N GLU A 213 9.34 27.52 -3.23
CA GLU A 213 8.20 28.25 -3.77
C GLU A 213 7.42 27.39 -4.78
N ILE A 214 6.10 27.32 -4.60
CA ILE A 214 5.20 26.59 -5.49
C ILE A 214 4.66 27.54 -6.56
N LYS A 215 4.83 27.19 -7.83
CA LYS A 215 4.47 28.05 -8.97
C LYS A 215 3.50 27.34 -9.92
N PRO A 216 2.49 28.03 -10.46
CA PRO A 216 1.68 27.46 -11.52
C PRO A 216 2.54 27.17 -12.74
N MET A 217 2.28 26.05 -13.41
CA MET A 217 2.84 25.75 -14.73
C MET A 217 2.40 26.83 -15.75
N GLU A 218 3.18 26.98 -16.81
CA GLU A 218 3.00 28.02 -17.84
C GLU A 218 1.62 27.97 -18.52
N LYS A 219 1.19 29.09 -19.12
CA LYS A 219 -0.11 29.22 -19.81
C LYS A 219 -0.29 28.29 -21.03
N SER A 220 0.80 27.71 -21.55
CA SER A 220 0.71 26.66 -22.58
C SER A 220 0.12 25.36 -22.00
N ILE A 221 0.39 25.08 -20.72
CA ILE A 221 -0.12 23.93 -19.97
C ILE A 221 -1.43 24.29 -19.26
N ASN A 222 -1.42 25.38 -18.48
CA ASN A 222 -2.56 25.82 -17.68
C ASN A 222 -3.48 26.75 -18.47
N THR A 223 -4.76 26.41 -18.52
CA THR A 223 -5.82 27.10 -19.24
C THR A 223 -6.96 27.52 -18.30
N GLN A 224 -8.00 28.14 -18.82
CA GLN A 224 -9.16 28.57 -18.02
C GLN A 224 -10.03 27.43 -17.45
N PHE A 225 -9.83 26.19 -17.93
CA PHE A 225 -10.53 24.99 -17.45
C PHE A 225 -9.55 24.07 -16.72
N HIS A 226 -10.04 22.96 -16.15
CA HIS A 226 -9.19 22.02 -15.41
C HIS A 226 -8.01 21.52 -16.25
N ASN A 227 -6.82 21.63 -15.68
CA ASN A 227 -5.60 20.94 -16.11
C ASN A 227 -5.07 20.22 -14.88
N ALA A 228 -4.97 18.90 -14.96
CA ALA A 228 -4.64 18.06 -13.81
C ALA A 228 -3.98 16.77 -14.31
N ILE A 229 -3.31 16.07 -13.38
CA ILE A 229 -2.72 14.74 -13.54
C ILE A 229 -1.79 14.67 -14.74
N ALA A 230 -0.50 14.70 -14.46
CA ALA A 230 0.54 14.69 -15.47
C ALA A 230 1.47 13.48 -15.33
N THR A 231 2.11 13.13 -16.44
CA THR A 231 3.25 12.21 -16.50
C THR A 231 4.31 12.80 -17.40
N PHE A 232 5.57 12.46 -17.16
CA PHE A 232 6.71 12.95 -17.93
C PHE A 232 7.41 11.81 -18.64
N SER A 233 7.99 12.09 -19.81
CA SER A 233 8.93 11.19 -20.45
C SER A 233 10.17 10.99 -19.57
N PRO A 234 10.92 9.87 -19.73
CA PRO A 234 12.08 9.58 -18.89
C PRO A 234 13.18 10.66 -18.93
N ASP A 235 13.26 11.41 -20.03
CA ASP A 235 14.20 12.53 -20.22
C ASP A 235 13.64 13.90 -19.77
N PHE A 236 12.41 13.93 -19.24
CA PHE A 236 11.68 15.12 -18.80
C PHE A 236 11.46 16.20 -19.89
N ASN A 237 11.54 15.82 -21.18
CA ASN A 237 11.35 16.74 -22.30
C ASN A 237 9.95 16.68 -22.91
N GLU A 238 9.12 15.71 -22.54
CA GLU A 238 7.71 15.61 -22.89
C GLU A 238 6.87 15.49 -21.61
N VAL A 239 5.76 16.21 -21.56
CA VAL A 239 4.72 16.06 -20.53
C VAL A 239 3.44 15.64 -21.21
N LEU A 240 2.73 14.67 -20.64
CA LEU A 240 1.34 14.36 -20.97
C LEU A 240 0.47 14.72 -19.77
N PHE A 241 -0.68 15.33 -20.00
CA PHE A 241 -1.56 15.78 -18.92
C PHE A 241 -3.03 15.77 -19.34
N THR A 242 -3.91 15.70 -18.34
CA THR A 242 -5.36 15.76 -18.56
C THR A 242 -5.82 17.22 -18.63
N ARG A 243 -6.64 17.54 -19.63
CA ARG A 243 -7.27 18.85 -19.77
C ARG A 243 -8.76 18.67 -20.02
N THR A 244 -9.58 19.51 -19.38
CA THR A 244 -11.01 19.59 -19.69
C THR A 244 -11.25 20.38 -20.97
N LYS A 245 -12.02 19.79 -21.87
CA LYS A 245 -12.60 20.44 -23.05
C LYS A 245 -14.11 20.54 -22.90
N ARG A 246 -14.65 21.72 -23.19
CA ARG A 246 -16.11 21.91 -23.32
C ARG A 246 -16.55 21.50 -24.71
N VAL A 247 -17.43 20.51 -24.79
CA VAL A 247 -17.95 19.98 -26.04
C VAL A 247 -19.43 20.34 -26.16
N LYS A 248 -19.86 20.84 -27.33
CA LYS A 248 -21.25 21.25 -27.54
C LYS A 248 -22.18 20.04 -27.54
N ASN A 249 -23.27 20.14 -26.79
CA ASN A 249 -24.26 19.08 -26.59
C ASN A 249 -25.04 18.82 -27.89
N ARG A 250 -24.66 17.80 -28.66
CA ARG A 250 -25.46 17.27 -29.76
C ARG A 250 -26.17 16.01 -29.28
N VAL A 251 -27.33 16.21 -28.67
CA VAL A 251 -28.39 15.22 -28.36
C VAL A 251 -27.86 13.87 -27.85
N LEU A 252 -27.92 13.68 -26.54
CA LEU A 252 -27.56 12.41 -25.91
C LEU A 252 -28.75 11.45 -25.87
N PRO A 253 -28.50 10.13 -25.91
CA PRO A 253 -29.50 9.11 -25.61
C PRO A 253 -30.14 9.34 -24.23
N GLU A 254 -31.46 9.13 -24.12
CA GLU A 254 -32.23 9.36 -22.88
C GLU A 254 -31.69 8.53 -21.69
N GLU A 255 -31.12 7.36 -21.98
CA GLU A 255 -30.50 6.44 -21.01
C GLU A 255 -29.32 7.07 -20.24
N LEU A 256 -28.60 8.00 -20.88
CA LEU A 256 -27.50 8.76 -20.29
C LEU A 256 -27.97 9.96 -19.44
N ARG A 257 -29.28 10.21 -19.38
CA ARG A 257 -29.88 11.34 -18.64
C ARG A 257 -30.53 10.91 -17.33
N THR A 258 -30.49 9.61 -17.02
CA THR A 258 -31.08 9.02 -15.81
C THR A 258 -30.17 9.18 -14.59
N GLU A 259 -30.75 9.31 -13.39
CA GLU A 259 -29.96 9.48 -12.16
C GLU A 259 -29.07 8.27 -11.82
N SER A 260 -29.45 7.09 -12.33
CA SER A 260 -28.71 5.84 -12.19
C SER A 260 -27.48 5.75 -13.09
N ASN A 261 -27.37 6.59 -14.13
CA ASN A 261 -26.20 6.57 -14.99
C ASN A 261 -25.04 7.29 -14.32
N TRP A 262 -23.86 6.70 -14.43
CA TRP A 262 -22.62 7.27 -13.94
C TRP A 262 -22.09 8.31 -14.95
N GLN A 263 -22.35 8.15 -16.26
CA GLN A 263 -22.21 9.19 -17.27
C GLN A 263 -23.44 10.09 -17.22
N ARG A 264 -23.29 11.28 -16.64
CA ARG A 264 -24.38 12.24 -16.48
C ARG A 264 -24.20 13.44 -17.39
N TYR A 265 -25.31 13.94 -17.91
CA TYR A 265 -25.33 15.11 -18.78
C TYR A 265 -26.39 16.15 -18.39
N SER A 266 -26.00 17.43 -18.42
CA SER A 266 -26.87 18.53 -18.00
C SER A 266 -28.04 18.69 -18.97
N LYS A 267 -29.24 18.91 -18.44
CA LYS A 267 -30.44 19.18 -19.25
C LYS A 267 -30.46 20.60 -19.83
N SER A 268 -29.69 21.54 -19.28
CA SER A 268 -29.78 22.96 -19.65
C SER A 268 -28.45 23.61 -20.06
N ASP A 269 -27.31 22.92 -19.92
CA ASP A 269 -26.04 23.40 -20.48
C ASP A 269 -25.95 22.99 -21.96
N GLU A 270 -25.59 23.97 -22.80
CA GLU A 270 -25.25 23.74 -24.21
C GLU A 270 -23.95 22.95 -24.37
N PHE A 271 -23.21 22.73 -23.28
CA PHE A 271 -21.91 22.06 -23.30
C PHE A 271 -21.78 20.98 -22.23
N ILE A 272 -20.86 20.07 -22.47
CA ILE A 272 -20.46 18.99 -21.58
C ILE A 272 -18.95 19.10 -21.36
N ASN A 273 -18.51 18.97 -20.11
CA ASN A 273 -17.09 18.91 -19.78
C ASN A 273 -16.57 17.49 -20.05
N ARG A 274 -15.49 17.38 -20.81
CA ARG A 274 -14.87 16.11 -21.21
C ARG A 274 -13.39 16.14 -20.91
N LEU A 275 -12.86 15.04 -20.39
CA LEU A 275 -11.42 14.91 -20.20
C LEU A 275 -10.78 14.52 -21.55
N GLU A 276 -9.67 15.16 -21.86
CA GLU A 276 -8.82 14.82 -23.01
C GLU A 276 -7.36 14.84 -22.56
N ILE A 277 -6.52 13.99 -23.17
CA ILE A 277 -5.08 13.99 -22.94
C ILE A 277 -4.40 14.92 -23.92
N TYR A 278 -3.49 15.75 -23.44
CA TYR A 278 -2.61 16.57 -24.28
C TYR A 278 -1.16 16.27 -23.95
N SER A 279 -0.26 16.44 -24.92
CA SER A 279 1.17 16.45 -24.70
C SER A 279 1.79 17.80 -25.03
N ALA A 280 2.93 18.12 -24.43
CA ALA A 280 3.74 19.30 -24.75
C ALA A 280 5.22 18.96 -24.63
N THR A 281 6.07 19.65 -25.38
CA THR A 281 7.52 19.44 -25.38
C THR A 281 8.25 20.61 -24.72
N PHE A 282 9.30 20.31 -23.96
CA PHE A 282 10.16 21.31 -23.34
C PHE A 282 11.32 21.63 -24.28
N SER A 283 11.32 22.85 -24.83
CA SER A 283 12.38 23.32 -25.74
C SER A 283 12.63 24.80 -25.54
N LYS A 284 13.90 25.21 -25.61
CA LYS A 284 14.34 26.61 -25.42
C LYS A 284 13.81 27.24 -24.11
N GLY A 285 13.73 26.44 -23.04
CA GLY A 285 13.38 26.90 -21.69
C GLY A 285 11.88 27.08 -21.42
N LYS A 286 11.00 26.55 -22.28
CA LYS A 286 9.54 26.66 -22.13
C LYS A 286 8.81 25.43 -22.65
N TRP A 287 7.59 25.22 -22.18
CA TRP A 287 6.67 24.21 -22.72
C TRP A 287 5.97 24.72 -23.97
N GLN A 288 6.10 24.00 -25.08
CA GLN A 288 5.56 24.36 -26.39
C GLN A 288 4.99 23.14 -27.13
N ASP A 289 4.51 23.36 -28.36
CA ASP A 289 4.02 22.31 -29.26
C ASP A 289 2.92 21.43 -28.64
N VAL A 290 1.95 22.07 -27.98
CA VAL A 290 0.84 21.38 -27.31
C VAL A 290 0.00 20.62 -28.34
N LYS A 291 -0.09 19.30 -28.21
CA LYS A 291 -0.79 18.40 -29.15
C LYS A 291 -1.85 17.58 -28.41
N ALA A 292 -3.00 17.40 -29.03
CA ALA A 292 -4.02 16.48 -28.52
C ALA A 292 -3.57 15.03 -28.74
N PHE A 293 -3.88 14.15 -27.78
CA PHE A 293 -3.72 12.72 -27.96
C PHE A 293 -4.62 12.23 -29.11
N PRO A 294 -4.09 11.42 -30.06
CA PRO A 294 -4.83 11.08 -31.30
C PRO A 294 -6.18 10.37 -31.08
N PHE A 295 -6.37 9.70 -29.94
CA PHE A 295 -7.60 8.96 -29.63
C PHE A 295 -8.56 9.69 -28.69
N ASN A 296 -8.34 10.99 -28.47
CA ASN A 296 -9.33 11.85 -27.85
C ASN A 296 -10.59 11.90 -28.74
N GLN A 297 -11.73 11.50 -28.18
CA GLN A 297 -13.04 11.61 -28.83
C GLN A 297 -14.04 12.26 -27.88
N GLY A 298 -13.76 13.51 -27.46
CA GLY A 298 -14.57 14.22 -26.46
C GLY A 298 -16.07 14.30 -26.78
N GLU A 299 -16.49 14.19 -28.04
CA GLU A 299 -17.93 14.11 -28.37
C GLU A 299 -18.58 12.83 -27.83
N ASN A 300 -17.82 11.75 -27.68
CA ASN A 300 -18.32 10.42 -27.35
C ASN A 300 -17.92 10.00 -25.93
N TYR A 301 -16.65 10.21 -25.55
CA TYR A 301 -16.07 9.71 -24.31
C TYR A 301 -14.92 10.60 -23.82
N SER A 302 -14.57 10.45 -22.56
CA SER A 302 -13.45 11.09 -21.85
C SER A 302 -12.21 10.21 -21.90
N VAL A 303 -11.04 10.84 -21.99
CA VAL A 303 -9.72 10.20 -21.91
C VAL A 303 -8.85 11.05 -20.98
N GLY A 304 -8.24 10.46 -19.96
CA GLY A 304 -7.45 11.21 -18.98
C GLY A 304 -6.49 10.34 -18.16
N HIS A 305 -5.94 10.93 -17.11
CA HIS A 305 -5.06 10.29 -16.13
C HIS A 305 -3.89 9.54 -16.79
N PRO A 306 -3.06 10.23 -17.61
CA PRO A 306 -1.98 9.58 -18.35
C PRO A 306 -0.86 9.10 -17.41
N ALA A 307 -0.30 7.93 -17.71
CA ALA A 307 0.86 7.37 -17.03
C ALA A 307 1.77 6.65 -18.03
N LEU A 308 3.03 7.08 -18.10
CA LEU A 308 4.01 6.43 -18.97
C LEU A 308 4.68 5.25 -18.26
N SER A 309 4.99 4.21 -19.03
CA SER A 309 5.95 3.19 -18.61
C SER A 309 7.34 3.81 -18.38
N PRO A 310 8.22 3.17 -17.58
CA PRO A 310 9.54 3.71 -17.27
C PRO A 310 10.45 3.97 -18.49
N ASP A 311 10.21 3.28 -19.59
CA ASP A 311 10.91 3.47 -20.88
C ASP A 311 10.20 4.48 -21.81
N GLY A 312 9.04 5.00 -21.43
CA GLY A 312 8.22 5.92 -22.21
C GLY A 312 7.53 5.30 -23.42
N GLN A 313 7.57 3.97 -23.58
CA GLN A 313 7.06 3.28 -24.78
C GLN A 313 5.60 2.87 -24.68
N ILE A 314 5.01 2.85 -23.49
CA ILE A 314 3.61 2.53 -23.26
C ILE A 314 2.98 3.69 -22.49
N LEU A 315 1.86 4.20 -23.01
CA LEU A 315 1.00 5.14 -22.32
C LEU A 315 -0.20 4.39 -21.78
N TYR A 316 -0.28 4.25 -20.46
CA TYR A 316 -1.51 3.88 -19.77
C TYR A 316 -2.37 5.13 -19.53
N PHE A 317 -3.68 4.97 -19.60
CA PHE A 317 -4.61 6.06 -19.38
C PHE A 317 -6.00 5.54 -19.02
N VAL A 318 -6.85 6.41 -18.52
CA VAL A 318 -8.22 6.09 -18.10
C VAL A 318 -9.20 6.58 -19.16
N SER A 319 -10.22 5.79 -19.44
CA SER A 319 -11.28 6.15 -20.38
C SER A 319 -12.61 5.52 -19.99
N ASP A 320 -13.69 6.17 -20.39
CA ASP A 320 -15.05 5.66 -20.34
C ASP A 320 -15.61 5.30 -21.72
N MET A 321 -14.71 4.99 -22.64
CA MET A 321 -15.10 4.63 -23.99
C MET A 321 -15.95 3.35 -24.04
N PRO A 322 -16.90 3.25 -24.99
CA PRO A 322 -17.78 2.10 -25.10
C PRO A 322 -17.01 0.77 -25.22
N GLY A 323 -17.54 -0.28 -24.59
CA GLY A 323 -16.95 -1.62 -24.61
C GLY A 323 -15.97 -1.91 -23.46
N GLY A 324 -15.83 -1.00 -22.49
CA GLY A 324 -15.17 -1.26 -21.21
C GLY A 324 -15.97 -2.15 -20.25
N HIS A 325 -15.38 -2.44 -19.10
CA HIS A 325 -15.92 -3.29 -18.04
C HIS A 325 -16.79 -2.50 -17.05
N GLY A 326 -16.47 -1.22 -16.80
CA GLY A 326 -17.10 -0.46 -15.74
C GLY A 326 -17.39 0.99 -16.07
N GLN A 327 -17.35 1.82 -15.03
CA GLN A 327 -17.53 3.26 -15.14
C GLN A 327 -16.32 3.87 -15.84
N THR A 328 -15.12 3.56 -15.39
CA THR A 328 -13.90 3.95 -16.09
C THR A 328 -12.91 2.81 -16.04
N ASP A 329 -12.26 2.58 -17.16
CA ASP A 329 -11.28 1.51 -17.31
C ASP A 329 -9.90 2.09 -17.59
N ILE A 330 -8.86 1.36 -17.21
CA ILE A 330 -7.50 1.59 -17.66
C ILE A 330 -7.30 0.93 -19.02
N TYR A 331 -6.78 1.72 -19.97
CA TYR A 331 -6.36 1.32 -21.30
C TYR A 331 -4.88 1.63 -21.50
N PHE A 332 -4.29 1.07 -22.55
CA PHE A 332 -2.94 1.41 -22.97
C PHE A 332 -2.81 1.61 -24.47
N SER A 333 -1.83 2.41 -24.87
CA SER A 333 -1.37 2.59 -26.24
C SER A 333 0.15 2.47 -26.29
N GLU A 334 0.68 1.85 -27.35
CA GLU A 334 2.12 1.64 -27.54
C GLU A 334 2.70 2.64 -28.54
N ARG A 335 3.84 3.22 -28.20
CA ARG A 335 4.57 4.15 -29.07
C ARG A 335 5.21 3.39 -30.22
N GLN A 336 4.82 3.75 -31.42
CA GLN A 336 5.29 3.15 -32.67
C GLN A 336 6.63 3.77 -33.09
N LYS A 337 7.32 3.12 -34.04
CA LYS A 337 8.63 3.57 -34.54
C LYS A 337 8.61 4.96 -35.19
N ASP A 338 7.46 5.38 -35.70
CA ASP A 338 7.24 6.70 -36.28
C ASP A 338 6.89 7.78 -35.23
N GLY A 339 6.84 7.41 -33.95
CA GLY A 339 6.49 8.29 -32.84
C GLY A 339 4.99 8.39 -32.55
N ASN A 340 4.12 7.76 -33.34
CA ASN A 340 2.67 7.76 -33.11
C ASN A 340 2.26 6.73 -32.05
N TRP A 341 1.09 6.92 -31.45
CA TRP A 341 0.49 5.96 -30.52
C TRP A 341 -0.36 4.94 -31.26
N SER A 342 -0.30 3.66 -30.86
CA SER A 342 -1.21 2.62 -31.37
C SER A 342 -2.64 2.84 -30.90
N THR A 343 -3.59 2.18 -31.58
CA THR A 343 -4.98 2.08 -31.12
C THR A 343 -5.03 1.63 -29.66
N PRO A 344 -5.86 2.26 -28.81
CA PRO A 344 -6.04 1.87 -27.43
C PRO A 344 -6.51 0.42 -27.26
N VAL A 345 -5.96 -0.25 -26.25
CA VAL A 345 -6.33 -1.61 -25.85
C VAL A 345 -6.67 -1.61 -24.37
N ASN A 346 -7.74 -2.31 -23.98
CA ASN A 346 -8.16 -2.42 -22.57
C ASN A 346 -7.10 -3.19 -21.78
N ALA A 347 -6.78 -2.74 -20.56
CA ALA A 347 -5.80 -3.39 -19.69
C ALA A 347 -6.25 -4.75 -19.13
N GLY A 348 -7.46 -5.19 -19.45
CA GLY A 348 -7.97 -6.51 -19.14
C GLY A 348 -8.70 -6.61 -17.80
N PRO A 349 -9.42 -7.73 -17.58
CA PRO A 349 -10.35 -7.89 -16.46
C PRO A 349 -9.68 -8.11 -15.10
N THR A 350 -8.35 -8.33 -15.05
CA THR A 350 -7.62 -8.32 -13.79
C THR A 350 -7.57 -6.91 -13.20
N ILE A 351 -7.42 -5.89 -14.05
CA ILE A 351 -7.36 -4.50 -13.64
C ILE A 351 -8.75 -3.90 -13.60
N ASN A 352 -9.50 -4.04 -14.70
CA ASN A 352 -10.77 -3.34 -14.89
C ASN A 352 -11.96 -4.15 -14.34
N THR A 353 -12.83 -3.46 -13.61
CA THR A 353 -14.01 -4.01 -12.93
C THR A 353 -15.28 -3.30 -13.42
N SER A 354 -16.42 -3.50 -12.73
CA SER A 354 -17.61 -2.69 -12.97
C SER A 354 -17.54 -1.28 -12.36
N GLY A 355 -16.52 -1.02 -11.53
CA GLY A 355 -16.29 0.26 -10.87
C GLY A 355 -15.47 1.25 -11.71
N LYS A 356 -14.74 2.12 -11.02
CA LYS A 356 -13.81 3.09 -11.60
C LYS A 356 -12.40 2.62 -11.32
N GLU A 357 -11.64 2.34 -12.36
CA GLU A 357 -10.18 2.23 -12.29
C GLU A 357 -9.56 3.54 -12.77
N VAL A 358 -8.79 4.17 -11.89
CA VAL A 358 -8.28 5.53 -12.06
C VAL A 358 -6.85 5.70 -11.54
N PHE A 359 -6.19 6.78 -11.94
CA PHE A 359 -4.85 7.19 -11.47
C PHE A 359 -3.78 6.10 -11.61
N PRO A 360 -3.60 5.50 -12.81
CA PRO A 360 -2.50 4.56 -13.01
C PRO A 360 -1.15 5.26 -12.80
N VAL A 361 -0.18 4.52 -12.29
CA VAL A 361 1.24 4.90 -12.20
C VAL A 361 2.05 3.63 -12.44
N VAL A 362 3.06 3.69 -13.31
CA VAL A 362 3.96 2.56 -13.54
C VAL A 362 5.27 2.81 -12.81
N HIS A 363 5.58 1.96 -11.84
CA HIS A 363 6.80 2.03 -11.07
C HIS A 363 8.02 1.61 -11.93
N PRO A 364 9.26 2.06 -11.61
CA PRO A 364 10.45 1.71 -12.39
C PRO A 364 10.72 0.21 -12.57
N ASP A 365 10.25 -0.65 -11.67
CA ASP A 365 10.34 -2.12 -11.80
C ASP A 365 9.26 -2.73 -12.72
N GLY A 366 8.33 -1.92 -13.23
CA GLY A 366 7.23 -2.33 -14.09
C GLY A 366 5.91 -2.59 -13.37
N THR A 367 5.88 -2.52 -12.04
CA THR A 367 4.63 -2.69 -11.25
C THR A 367 3.64 -1.58 -11.59
N LEU A 368 2.39 -1.95 -11.89
CA LEU A 368 1.31 -0.99 -12.05
C LEU A 368 0.66 -0.74 -10.70
N TYR A 369 0.63 0.52 -10.30
CA TYR A 369 -0.20 1.00 -9.20
C TYR A 369 -1.39 1.76 -9.77
N PHE A 370 -2.56 1.59 -9.19
CA PHE A 370 -3.77 2.30 -9.59
C PHE A 370 -4.76 2.36 -8.42
N SER A 371 -5.80 3.17 -8.56
CA SER A 371 -6.90 3.22 -7.59
C SER A 371 -8.18 2.65 -8.16
N SER A 372 -8.97 1.99 -7.32
CA SER A 372 -10.27 1.43 -7.71
C SER A 372 -11.33 1.56 -6.63
N ASP A 373 -12.58 1.82 -7.03
CA ASP A 373 -13.78 1.67 -6.18
C ASP A 373 -14.60 0.40 -6.50
N GLY A 374 -14.12 -0.43 -7.44
CA GLY A 374 -14.79 -1.67 -7.86
C GLY A 374 -14.12 -2.97 -7.36
N HIS A 375 -12.82 -2.93 -7.05
CA HIS A 375 -12.17 -4.02 -6.34
C HIS A 375 -12.54 -4.04 -4.85
N MET A 376 -12.32 -5.18 -4.18
CA MET A 376 -12.57 -5.30 -2.74
C MET A 376 -11.60 -4.43 -1.94
N GLY A 377 -12.08 -3.32 -1.42
CA GLY A 377 -11.28 -2.31 -0.72
C GLY A 377 -11.87 -1.85 0.63
N MET A 378 -11.29 -0.80 1.20
CA MET A 378 -11.65 -0.21 2.49
C MET A 378 -12.64 0.95 2.37
N GLY A 379 -12.56 1.73 1.30
CA GLY A 379 -13.07 3.09 1.27
C GLY A 379 -13.68 3.47 -0.07
N GLY A 380 -13.59 4.74 -0.44
CA GLY A 380 -14.03 5.16 -1.77
C GLY A 380 -13.10 4.58 -2.83
N LEU A 381 -12.07 5.31 -3.20
CA LEU A 381 -10.96 4.79 -4.01
C LEU A 381 -9.90 4.15 -3.13
N ASP A 382 -9.51 2.92 -3.43
CA ASP A 382 -8.41 2.22 -2.76
C ASP A 382 -7.26 1.96 -3.74
N LEU A 383 -6.02 2.07 -3.27
CA LEU A 383 -4.79 1.72 -3.99
C LEU A 383 -4.60 0.21 -4.12
N PHE A 384 -4.27 -0.21 -5.33
CA PHE A 384 -3.92 -1.57 -5.70
C PHE A 384 -2.59 -1.60 -6.48
N SER A 385 -1.92 -2.74 -6.44
CA SER A 385 -0.77 -3.05 -7.29
C SER A 385 -1.00 -4.31 -8.12
N ALA A 386 -0.41 -4.38 -9.30
CA ALA A 386 -0.40 -5.56 -10.14
C ALA A 386 0.92 -5.71 -10.89
N GLU A 387 1.36 -6.96 -11.07
CA GLU A 387 2.56 -7.31 -11.83
C GLU A 387 2.19 -7.76 -13.23
N GLY A 388 2.91 -7.27 -14.24
CA GLY A 388 2.66 -7.62 -15.63
C GLY A 388 2.83 -6.44 -16.57
N SER A 389 2.12 -6.50 -17.69
CA SER A 389 2.15 -5.43 -18.69
C SER A 389 0.97 -5.58 -19.65
N ARG A 390 0.55 -4.47 -20.27
CA ARG A 390 -0.49 -4.45 -21.32
C ARG A 390 -1.82 -4.97 -20.79
N ALA A 391 -2.25 -6.14 -21.25
CA ALA A 391 -3.49 -6.80 -20.84
C ALA A 391 -3.25 -8.08 -20.00
N ALA A 392 -2.00 -8.37 -19.67
CA ALA A 392 -1.60 -9.59 -18.96
C ALA A 392 -1.06 -9.24 -17.57
N TRP A 393 -1.97 -9.00 -16.63
CA TRP A 393 -1.67 -8.68 -15.23
C TRP A 393 -1.97 -9.85 -14.32
N ASN A 394 -1.12 -10.01 -13.31
CA ASN A 394 -1.19 -11.03 -12.26
C ASN A 394 -0.90 -10.38 -10.91
N ASN A 395 -1.03 -11.16 -9.83
CA ASN A 395 -0.67 -10.73 -8.47
C ASN A 395 -1.33 -9.38 -8.09
N LEU A 396 -2.63 -9.24 -8.39
CA LEU A 396 -3.40 -8.07 -7.97
C LEU A 396 -3.50 -8.05 -6.44
N GLU A 397 -3.02 -6.98 -5.82
CA GLU A 397 -3.00 -6.82 -4.37
C GLU A 397 -3.58 -5.47 -3.94
N ASN A 398 -4.39 -5.47 -2.89
CA ASN A 398 -4.76 -4.25 -2.17
C ASN A 398 -3.57 -3.82 -1.30
N LEU A 399 -3.26 -2.52 -1.22
CA LEU A 399 -2.11 -2.05 -0.44
C LEU A 399 -2.33 -1.95 1.07
N TYR A 400 -3.52 -2.33 1.56
CA TYR A 400 -3.91 -2.40 2.96
C TYR A 400 -3.80 -1.07 3.72
N TYR A 401 -4.24 -1.07 4.97
CA TYR A 401 -4.06 0.05 5.87
C TYR A 401 -2.60 0.14 6.36
N PRO A 402 -1.92 1.31 6.33
CA PRO A 402 -2.48 2.66 6.16
C PRO A 402 -2.27 3.32 4.78
N PHE A 403 -1.83 2.59 3.75
CA PHE A 403 -1.84 3.12 2.38
C PHE A 403 -3.27 3.47 1.98
N ASN A 404 -4.16 2.49 2.17
CA ASN A 404 -5.60 2.64 2.07
C ASN A 404 -6.21 3.06 3.40
N SER A 405 -7.30 3.79 3.32
CA SER A 405 -8.08 4.34 4.41
C SER A 405 -9.57 4.14 4.10
N PRO A 406 -10.49 4.51 5.01
CA PRO A 406 -11.91 4.55 4.66
C PRO A 406 -12.25 5.54 3.55
N ARG A 407 -11.33 6.44 3.17
CA ARG A 407 -11.57 7.54 2.24
C ARG A 407 -11.09 7.20 0.83
N ASP A 408 -10.85 8.20 0.00
CA ASP A 408 -10.18 8.01 -1.30
C ASP A 408 -8.67 8.06 -1.08
N ASP A 409 -7.96 7.12 -1.69
CA ASP A 409 -6.51 6.98 -1.69
C ASP A 409 -6.03 6.70 -3.12
N PHE A 410 -5.18 7.59 -3.65
CA PHE A 410 -4.81 7.59 -5.06
C PHE A 410 -3.51 8.31 -5.38
N GLY A 411 -3.04 8.21 -6.63
CA GLY A 411 -1.86 8.95 -7.10
C GLY A 411 -0.57 8.61 -6.35
N LEU A 412 -0.34 7.31 -6.12
CA LEU A 412 0.84 6.79 -5.41
C LEU A 412 2.10 6.88 -6.28
N ILE A 413 3.15 7.51 -5.75
CA ILE A 413 4.49 7.56 -6.34
C ILE A 413 5.54 7.19 -5.30
N TYR A 414 6.59 6.47 -5.71
CA TYR A 414 7.70 6.09 -4.84
C TYR A 414 8.94 6.93 -5.12
N GLU A 415 9.63 7.32 -4.05
CA GLU A 415 11.00 7.82 -4.12
C GLU A 415 11.95 6.72 -4.63
N LYS A 416 13.16 7.11 -5.01
CA LYS A 416 14.18 6.18 -5.55
C LYS A 416 14.58 5.05 -4.59
N ASP A 417 14.30 5.20 -3.29
CA ASP A 417 14.57 4.16 -2.28
C ASP A 417 13.57 2.99 -2.32
N GLY A 418 12.46 3.13 -3.07
CA GLY A 418 11.38 2.14 -3.18
C GLY A 418 10.61 1.90 -1.89
N LYS A 419 10.78 2.74 -0.86
CA LYS A 419 10.19 2.55 0.49
C LYS A 419 9.45 3.78 0.99
N SER A 420 9.86 4.96 0.55
CA SER A 420 9.19 6.23 0.84
C SER A 420 8.57 6.81 -0.44
N GLY A 421 7.68 7.78 -0.28
CA GLY A 421 6.98 8.35 -1.43
C GLY A 421 5.84 9.25 -1.04
N TYR A 422 4.94 9.47 -2.00
CA TYR A 422 3.75 10.29 -1.84
C TYR A 422 2.52 9.56 -2.33
N LEU A 423 1.39 9.85 -1.70
CA LEU A 423 0.06 9.50 -2.17
C LEU A 423 -0.87 10.68 -1.96
N SER A 424 -2.04 10.65 -2.58
CA SER A 424 -3.10 11.64 -2.39
C SER A 424 -4.27 10.99 -1.67
N SER A 425 -4.92 11.74 -0.77
CA SER A 425 -6.01 11.23 0.02
C SER A 425 -6.87 12.33 0.63
N ASN A 426 -8.15 12.06 0.85
CA ASN A 426 -9.02 12.88 1.70
C ASN A 426 -9.29 12.20 3.06
N ARG A 427 -8.32 11.43 3.59
CA ARG A 427 -8.36 10.71 4.88
C ARG A 427 -8.71 11.56 6.12
N GLU A 428 -8.59 12.88 6.05
CA GLU A 428 -8.99 13.82 7.12
C GLU A 428 -10.51 14.04 7.19
N GLY A 429 -11.27 13.54 6.21
CA GLY A 429 -12.72 13.67 6.13
C GLY A 429 -13.20 15.00 5.53
N ASP A 430 -14.48 15.31 5.71
CA ASP A 430 -15.15 16.43 5.03
C ASP A 430 -14.59 17.82 5.34
N ALA A 431 -13.83 17.95 6.45
CA ALA A 431 -13.13 19.19 6.79
C ALA A 431 -11.85 19.38 5.96
N GLY A 432 -11.35 18.32 5.34
CA GLY A 432 -10.18 18.30 4.47
C GLY A 432 -10.57 18.19 3.00
N SER A 433 -9.71 18.74 2.14
CA SER A 433 -9.69 18.49 0.70
C SER A 433 -8.83 17.25 0.39
N ASP A 434 -8.75 16.86 -0.89
CA ASP A 434 -7.70 15.93 -1.30
C ASP A 434 -6.34 16.56 -0.98
N ASN A 435 -5.52 15.84 -0.23
CA ASN A 435 -4.23 16.30 0.27
C ASN A 435 -3.12 15.33 -0.17
N ILE A 436 -1.91 15.84 -0.35
CA ILE A 436 -0.70 15.06 -0.58
C ILE A 436 -0.16 14.58 0.77
N TYR A 437 0.04 13.27 0.91
CA TYR A 437 0.65 12.63 2.05
C TYR A 437 2.00 12.07 1.65
N ARG A 438 2.95 12.13 2.59
CA ARG A 438 4.20 11.39 2.54
C ARG A 438 4.02 10.07 3.24
N PHE A 439 4.60 9.01 2.68
CA PHE A 439 4.72 7.74 3.38
C PHE A 439 6.17 7.30 3.53
N LYS A 440 6.43 6.53 4.58
CA LYS A 440 7.73 5.89 4.85
C LYS A 440 7.55 4.71 5.83
N PRO A 441 8.50 3.78 5.94
CA PRO A 441 8.46 2.76 6.98
C PRO A 441 8.38 3.40 8.37
N THR A 442 7.46 2.90 9.21
CA THR A 442 7.37 3.30 10.61
C THR A 442 8.62 2.83 11.34
N GLU A 443 9.30 3.75 12.02
CA GLU A 443 10.38 3.41 12.94
C GLU A 443 9.77 3.16 14.32
N ILE A 444 9.46 1.89 14.62
CA ILE A 444 9.02 1.50 15.96
C ILE A 444 10.24 1.08 16.76
N PRO A 445 10.72 1.89 17.72
CA PRO A 445 11.80 1.48 18.60
C PRO A 445 11.28 0.39 19.55
N CYS A 446 11.94 -0.77 19.55
CA CYS A 446 11.82 -1.77 20.59
C CYS A 446 13.21 -2.13 21.13
N LYS A 447 13.28 -3.03 22.12
CA LYS A 447 14.55 -3.48 22.69
C LYS A 447 14.88 -4.88 22.21
N LEU A 448 16.16 -5.16 22.06
CA LEU A 448 16.66 -6.52 21.93
C LEU A 448 17.46 -6.83 23.18
N ALA A 449 17.00 -7.83 23.93
CA ALA A 449 17.69 -8.37 25.08
C ALA A 449 18.25 -9.75 24.74
N GLY A 450 19.37 -10.10 25.33
CA GLY A 450 19.86 -11.45 25.21
C GLY A 450 20.84 -11.86 26.29
N VAL A 451 21.20 -13.13 26.24
CA VAL A 451 22.14 -13.75 27.18
C VAL A 451 23.21 -14.53 26.44
N THR A 452 24.45 -14.40 26.88
CA THR A 452 25.61 -15.18 26.43
C THR A 452 25.96 -16.25 27.47
N TYR A 453 26.09 -17.49 27.02
CA TYR A 453 26.51 -18.59 27.88
C TYR A 453 27.35 -19.62 27.13
N ALA A 454 28.11 -20.42 27.87
CA ALA A 454 28.83 -21.59 27.38
C ALA A 454 28.15 -22.86 27.90
N ARG A 455 28.17 -23.92 27.09
CA ARG A 455 27.72 -25.26 27.51
C ARG A 455 28.91 -26.04 28.05
N VAL A 456 28.85 -26.42 29.32
CA VAL A 456 29.90 -27.21 29.98
C VAL A 456 29.35 -28.62 30.30
N PRO A 457 30.03 -29.70 29.89
CA PRO A 457 29.60 -31.06 30.23
C PRO A 457 29.52 -31.27 31.74
N ASN A 458 28.40 -31.80 32.24
CA ASN A 458 28.28 -32.27 33.64
C ASN A 458 28.69 -33.75 33.74
N LYS A 459 29.06 -34.20 34.94
CA LYS A 459 29.47 -35.59 35.24
C LYS A 459 28.42 -36.65 34.83
N ASN A 460 27.17 -36.25 34.65
CA ASN A 460 26.04 -37.11 34.27
C ASN A 460 25.68 -37.03 32.77
N GLY A 461 26.52 -36.40 31.93
CA GLY A 461 26.30 -36.28 30.49
C GLY A 461 25.36 -35.15 30.04
N ARG A 462 24.68 -34.44 30.97
CA ARG A 462 23.88 -33.24 30.64
C ARG A 462 24.75 -31.98 30.61
N ALA A 463 24.59 -31.10 29.63
CA ALA A 463 25.31 -29.83 29.60
C ALA A 463 24.73 -28.81 30.60
N ARG A 464 25.59 -28.19 31.41
CA ARG A 464 25.24 -27.03 32.26
C ARG A 464 25.53 -25.75 31.49
N GLN A 465 24.58 -24.81 31.49
CA GLN A 465 24.81 -23.46 30.99
C GLN A 465 25.58 -22.64 32.04
N VAL A 466 26.67 -22.03 31.61
CA VAL A 466 27.49 -21.12 32.42
C VAL A 466 27.50 -19.76 31.75
N PRO A 467 27.02 -18.69 32.42
CA PRO A 467 27.04 -17.35 31.85
C PRO A 467 28.44 -16.90 31.42
N VAL A 468 28.52 -16.18 30.30
CA VAL A 468 29.79 -15.64 29.78
C VAL A 468 29.65 -14.13 29.67
N GLY A 469 30.06 -13.39 30.71
CA GLY A 469 30.10 -11.92 30.67
C GLY A 469 31.30 -11.35 29.91
N GLY A 470 31.35 -10.04 29.64
CA GLY A 470 32.45 -9.40 28.92
C GLY A 470 32.67 -9.89 27.48
N VAL A 471 31.59 -10.24 26.78
CA VAL A 471 31.59 -10.58 25.35
C VAL A 471 31.40 -9.28 24.57
N ASN A 472 32.28 -9.01 23.61
CA ASN A 472 32.12 -7.88 22.70
C ASN A 472 31.11 -8.23 21.60
N LEU A 473 30.06 -7.43 21.47
CA LEU A 473 28.99 -7.57 20.50
C LEU A 473 29.12 -6.45 19.44
N GLU A 474 29.48 -6.84 18.22
CA GLU A 474 29.42 -6.01 17.04
C GLU A 474 28.04 -6.17 16.38
N VAL A 475 27.27 -5.10 16.27
CA VAL A 475 25.90 -5.10 15.71
C VAL A 475 25.86 -4.32 14.41
N ILE A 476 25.59 -5.03 13.31
CA ILE A 476 25.50 -4.50 11.96
C ILE A 476 24.01 -4.36 11.58
N VAL A 477 23.60 -3.17 11.16
CA VAL A 477 22.21 -2.86 10.81
C VAL A 477 22.06 -2.83 9.29
N ASN A 478 21.10 -3.58 8.74
CA ASN A 478 20.81 -3.68 7.31
C ASN A 478 22.04 -3.95 6.43
N GLY A 479 23.00 -4.74 6.95
CA GLY A 479 24.24 -5.07 6.24
C GLY A 479 25.27 -3.93 6.16
N ASN A 480 25.06 -2.79 6.82
CA ASN A 480 26.02 -1.68 6.82
C ASN A 480 27.24 -1.98 7.71
N THR A 481 28.31 -2.49 7.11
CA THR A 481 29.57 -2.82 7.80
C THR A 481 30.47 -1.62 8.06
N SER A 482 30.16 -0.43 7.53
CA SER A 482 31.03 0.75 7.63
C SER A 482 30.95 1.45 8.99
N SER A 483 29.89 1.20 9.77
CA SER A 483 29.68 1.83 11.08
C SER A 483 28.88 0.91 12.02
N PRO A 484 29.44 -0.24 12.45
CA PRO A 484 28.76 -1.14 13.36
C PRO A 484 28.64 -0.55 14.76
N LEU A 485 27.55 -0.86 15.45
CA LEU A 485 27.38 -0.53 16.86
C LEU A 485 28.18 -1.54 17.72
N GLN A 486 28.72 -1.11 18.85
CA GLN A 486 29.54 -1.93 19.72
C GLN A 486 28.93 -1.95 21.13
N PHE A 487 28.74 -3.14 21.68
CA PHE A 487 28.25 -3.36 23.03
C PHE A 487 29.09 -4.41 23.76
N GLU A 488 29.01 -4.44 25.09
CA GLU A 488 29.62 -5.49 25.89
C GLU A 488 28.59 -6.08 26.85
N THR A 489 28.58 -7.41 26.99
CA THR A 489 27.66 -8.10 27.92
C THR A 489 28.07 -7.88 29.38
N ASP A 490 27.10 -7.77 30.29
CA ASP A 490 27.35 -7.67 31.73
C ASP A 490 28.03 -8.93 32.33
N ALA A 491 28.39 -8.91 33.62
CA ALA A 491 29.05 -10.04 34.28
C ALA A 491 28.23 -11.35 34.28
N SER A 492 26.91 -11.26 34.11
CA SER A 492 25.98 -12.38 33.97
C SER A 492 25.69 -12.74 32.50
N GLY A 493 26.44 -12.19 31.55
CA GLY A 493 26.27 -12.44 30.12
C GLY A 493 25.07 -11.74 29.50
N ARG A 494 24.40 -10.83 30.19
CA ARG A 494 23.21 -10.15 29.65
C ARG A 494 23.59 -8.93 28.83
N PHE A 495 22.80 -8.65 27.80
CA PHE A 495 22.91 -7.43 27.00
C PHE A 495 21.52 -6.91 26.62
N LEU A 496 21.45 -5.61 26.34
CA LEU A 496 20.23 -4.91 25.95
C LEU A 496 20.59 -3.71 25.06
N PHE A 497 19.99 -3.61 23.88
CA PHE A 497 20.11 -2.42 23.03
C PHE A 497 18.81 -2.13 22.27
N ALA A 498 18.67 -0.89 21.79
CA ALA A 498 17.52 -0.46 21.00
C ALA A 498 17.61 -1.01 19.57
N VAL A 499 16.47 -1.47 19.05
CA VAL A 499 16.30 -1.96 17.68
C VAL A 499 15.00 -1.39 17.10
N ASN A 500 14.88 -1.37 15.78
CA ASN A 500 13.70 -0.93 15.08
C ASN A 500 13.08 -2.11 14.33
N ALA A 501 11.75 -2.14 14.28
CA ALA A 501 11.04 -3.09 13.43
C ALA A 501 11.48 -2.96 11.95
N ASN A 502 11.33 -4.05 11.19
CA ASN A 502 11.59 -4.08 9.74
C ASN A 502 13.05 -3.75 9.34
N GLN A 503 13.99 -3.86 10.29
CA GLN A 503 15.43 -3.80 10.03
C GLN A 503 16.08 -5.16 10.32
N THR A 504 17.09 -5.53 9.55
CA THR A 504 17.87 -6.74 9.81
C THR A 504 19.07 -6.39 10.65
N TYR A 505 19.25 -7.09 11.77
CA TYR A 505 20.39 -6.97 12.66
C TYR A 505 21.25 -8.23 12.57
N THR A 506 22.54 -8.04 12.32
CA THR A 506 23.57 -9.08 12.42
C THR A 506 24.41 -8.80 13.66
N ILE A 507 24.36 -9.70 14.64
CA ILE A 507 25.01 -9.56 15.94
C ILE A 507 26.17 -10.54 16.00
N ARG A 508 27.40 -10.04 16.02
CA ARG A 508 28.62 -10.82 16.09
C ARG A 508 29.25 -10.72 17.48
N GLY A 509 29.18 -11.80 18.24
CA GLY A 509 29.76 -11.91 19.58
C GLY A 509 31.16 -12.50 19.54
N SER A 510 32.13 -11.82 20.15
CA SER A 510 33.52 -12.25 20.24
C SER A 510 34.07 -12.10 21.65
N LYS A 511 34.85 -13.10 22.10
CA LYS A 511 35.56 -13.07 23.37
C LYS A 511 36.79 -13.96 23.30
N LYS A 512 37.93 -13.49 23.82
CA LYS A 512 39.16 -14.30 23.90
C LYS A 512 38.90 -15.63 24.63
N GLY A 513 39.35 -16.74 24.04
CA GLY A 513 39.14 -18.10 24.56
C GLY A 513 37.81 -18.74 24.14
N TYR A 514 37.05 -18.08 23.26
CA TYR A 514 35.78 -18.56 22.71
C TYR A 514 35.75 -18.37 21.19
N LEU A 515 35.03 -19.24 20.50
CA LEU A 515 34.70 -19.07 19.09
C LEU A 515 33.73 -17.90 18.91
N THR A 516 33.99 -17.11 17.88
CA THR A 516 33.09 -16.02 17.46
C THR A 516 31.78 -16.61 16.96
N ARG A 517 30.66 -15.97 17.33
CA ARG A 517 29.31 -16.37 16.90
C ARG A 517 28.56 -15.20 16.30
N THR A 518 27.90 -15.46 15.18
CA THR A 518 27.04 -14.50 14.48
C THR A 518 25.58 -14.93 14.54
N PHE A 519 24.69 -13.99 14.82
CA PHE A 519 23.23 -14.18 14.86
C PHE A 519 22.55 -13.17 13.94
N HIS A 520 21.51 -13.58 13.22
CA HIS A 520 20.70 -12.69 12.39
C HIS A 520 19.28 -12.61 12.94
N VAL A 521 18.75 -11.40 13.07
CA VAL A 521 17.41 -11.16 13.61
C VAL A 521 16.74 -9.98 12.91
N MET A 522 15.46 -10.13 12.59
CA MET A 522 14.60 -9.05 12.12
C MET A 522 13.45 -8.93 13.14
N PRO A 523 13.48 -7.94 14.05
CA PRO A 523 12.53 -7.85 15.14
C PRO A 523 11.14 -7.46 14.63
N ASP A 524 10.13 -8.19 15.08
CA ASP A 524 8.72 -7.88 14.87
C ASP A 524 8.20 -7.10 16.10
N CYS A 525 8.37 -5.77 16.09
CA CYS A 525 7.96 -4.91 17.22
C CYS A 525 6.44 -4.63 17.26
N ARG A 526 5.58 -5.44 16.62
CA ARG A 526 4.13 -5.19 16.51
C ARG A 526 3.28 -5.68 17.69
N LYS A 527 3.87 -6.36 18.69
CA LYS A 527 3.16 -6.89 19.88
C LYS A 527 3.77 -6.37 21.18
N VAL A 528 2.93 -6.31 22.23
CA VAL A 528 3.14 -5.78 23.60
C VAL A 528 4.20 -6.54 24.44
N THR A 529 5.27 -7.00 23.81
CA THR A 529 6.53 -7.30 24.49
C THR A 529 7.56 -6.43 23.81
N ASP A 530 7.84 -5.26 24.39
CA ASP A 530 8.81 -4.26 23.93
C ASP A 530 10.26 -4.79 23.83
N THR A 531 10.45 -6.12 23.92
CA THR A 531 11.75 -6.78 24.00
C THR A 531 11.76 -8.09 23.23
N VAL A 532 12.58 -8.17 22.19
CA VAL A 532 12.96 -9.43 21.52
C VAL A 532 14.06 -10.10 22.33
N GLN A 533 13.90 -11.38 22.66
CA GLN A 533 14.86 -12.15 23.46
C GLN A 533 15.68 -13.09 22.57
N ILE A 534 17.00 -13.09 22.74
CA ILE A 534 17.89 -14.04 22.04
C ILE A 534 18.90 -14.71 22.98
N GLU A 535 19.35 -15.90 22.59
CA GLU A 535 20.39 -16.65 23.29
C GLU A 535 21.61 -16.83 22.40
N MET A 536 22.81 -16.54 22.91
CA MET A 536 24.07 -16.71 22.19
C MET A 536 24.97 -17.73 22.92
N VAL A 537 25.14 -18.90 22.32
CA VAL A 537 25.98 -19.97 22.85
C VAL A 537 27.42 -19.80 22.36
N LEU A 538 28.35 -19.53 23.27
CA LEU A 538 29.78 -19.38 22.97
C LEU A 538 30.54 -20.66 23.32
N ASP A 539 31.00 -21.35 22.28
CA ASP A 539 31.86 -22.52 22.42
C ASP A 539 33.31 -22.09 22.70
N ARG A 540 34.02 -22.83 23.56
CA ARG A 540 35.44 -22.53 23.83
C ARG A 540 36.30 -22.91 22.63
N ASP A 541 37.35 -22.14 22.37
CA ASP A 541 38.32 -22.39 21.30
C ASP A 541 39.39 -23.44 21.67
N THR A 542 39.12 -24.27 22.68
CA THR A 542 40.10 -25.18 23.28
C THR A 542 40.47 -26.31 22.29
N PRO A 543 41.77 -26.46 21.93
CA PRO A 543 42.18 -27.52 21.02
C PRO A 543 41.87 -28.91 21.56
N ASN A 544 41.50 -29.82 20.65
CA ASN A 544 41.18 -31.22 20.92
C ASN A 544 39.98 -31.46 21.85
N GLN A 545 39.18 -30.45 22.15
CA GLN A 545 37.89 -30.63 22.81
C GLN A 545 36.80 -30.83 21.74
N ALA A 546 36.04 -31.91 21.85
CA ALA A 546 34.93 -32.20 20.94
C ALA A 546 33.74 -31.25 21.22
N ILE A 547 33.21 -30.66 20.16
CA ILE A 547 31.98 -29.88 20.11
C ILE A 547 31.00 -30.70 19.26
N VAL A 548 29.93 -31.14 19.89
CA VAL A 548 28.92 -31.98 19.24
C VAL A 548 28.05 -31.11 18.34
N LEU A 549 27.85 -31.55 17.09
CA LEU A 549 26.87 -30.95 16.21
C LEU A 549 25.51 -31.55 16.51
N GLU A 550 24.53 -30.70 16.81
CA GLU A 550 23.15 -31.16 16.95
C GLU A 550 22.69 -31.67 15.57
N ASN A 551 22.15 -32.88 15.49
CA ASN A 551 21.32 -33.35 14.36
C ASN A 551 21.98 -33.49 12.97
N ILE A 552 23.19 -34.05 12.84
CA ILE A 552 23.63 -34.60 11.53
C ILE A 552 23.12 -36.03 11.37
N TYR A 553 21.97 -36.18 10.71
CA TYR A 553 21.37 -37.47 10.42
C TYR A 553 21.87 -38.06 9.10
N TYR A 554 21.96 -39.39 9.09
CA TYR A 554 22.20 -40.21 7.92
C TYR A 554 21.19 -41.37 7.93
N ASP A 555 20.67 -41.76 6.77
CA ASP A 555 19.88 -43.01 6.69
C ASP A 555 20.75 -44.21 7.11
N LEU A 556 20.08 -45.28 7.55
CA LEU A 556 20.71 -46.58 7.74
C LEU A 556 21.45 -46.98 6.45
N ASP A 557 22.72 -47.36 6.57
CA ASP A 557 23.59 -47.76 5.44
C ASP A 557 23.81 -46.67 4.36
N LYS A 558 23.59 -45.38 4.69
CA LYS A 558 23.94 -44.27 3.77
C LYS A 558 24.92 -43.28 4.37
N HIS A 559 25.66 -42.63 3.46
CA HIS A 559 26.59 -41.53 3.72
C HIS A 559 26.17 -40.22 3.04
N THR A 560 25.08 -40.23 2.27
CA THR A 560 24.48 -39.04 1.65
C THR A 560 23.93 -38.10 2.71
N LEU A 561 24.25 -36.81 2.59
CA LEU A 561 23.73 -35.77 3.47
C LEU A 561 22.25 -35.52 3.18
N ARG A 562 21.42 -35.57 4.23
CA ARG A 562 20.01 -35.18 4.14
C ARG A 562 19.86 -33.65 4.16
N PRO A 563 18.75 -33.09 3.66
CA PRO A 563 18.50 -31.65 3.68
C PRO A 563 18.62 -31.01 5.07
N GLU A 564 18.16 -31.69 6.12
CA GLU A 564 18.29 -31.21 7.50
C GLU A 564 19.76 -31.13 7.97
N SER A 565 20.60 -32.07 7.53
CA SER A 565 22.04 -32.09 7.85
C SER A 565 22.80 -30.97 7.13
N ILE A 566 22.29 -30.51 5.98
CA ILE A 566 22.85 -29.37 5.24
C ILE A 566 22.72 -28.08 6.07
N VAL A 567 21.55 -27.83 6.67
CA VAL A 567 21.30 -26.65 7.51
C VAL A 567 22.26 -26.58 8.69
N GLU A 568 22.59 -27.71 9.31
CA GLU A 568 23.57 -27.75 10.42
C GLU A 568 25.01 -27.58 9.93
N LEU A 569 25.36 -28.11 8.75
CA LEU A 569 26.66 -27.88 8.15
C LEU A 569 26.86 -26.43 7.71
N ASP A 570 25.80 -25.74 7.27
CA ASP A 570 25.83 -24.29 6.99
C ASP A 570 26.22 -23.49 8.23
N LYS A 571 25.78 -23.90 9.42
CA LYS A 571 26.22 -23.26 10.69
C LYS A 571 27.71 -23.47 10.93
N VAL A 572 28.26 -24.64 10.58
CA VAL A 572 29.70 -24.92 10.67
C VAL A 572 30.48 -24.07 9.67
N VAL A 573 29.98 -23.95 8.43
CA VAL A 573 30.56 -23.08 7.39
C VAL A 573 30.57 -21.63 7.87
N GLY A 574 29.47 -21.12 8.41
CA GLY A 574 29.38 -19.79 9.00
C GLY A 574 30.41 -19.58 10.11
N MET A 575 30.51 -20.54 11.04
CA MET A 575 31.49 -20.51 12.12
C MET A 575 32.94 -20.47 11.61
N LEU A 576 33.27 -21.26 10.57
CA LEU A 576 34.62 -21.27 9.97
C LEU A 576 34.94 -19.97 9.22
N ARG A 577 33.93 -19.29 8.66
CA ARG A 577 34.08 -17.94 8.07
C ARG A 577 34.32 -16.90 9.17
N ASP A 578 33.56 -16.96 10.25
CA ASP A 578 33.68 -16.04 11.38
C ASP A 578 35.02 -16.17 12.13
N ASN A 579 35.62 -17.35 12.08
CA ASN A 579 36.84 -17.71 12.78
C ASN A 579 37.92 -18.18 11.77
N PRO A 580 38.56 -17.29 10.99
CA PRO A 580 39.37 -17.68 9.84
C PRO A 580 40.67 -18.43 10.18
N THR A 581 41.15 -18.35 11.43
CA THR A 581 42.42 -18.95 11.86
C THR A 581 42.29 -20.39 12.34
N ILE A 582 41.08 -20.86 12.65
CA ILE A 582 40.90 -22.20 13.22
C ILE A 582 40.94 -23.28 12.14
N ARG A 583 41.43 -24.45 12.53
CA ARG A 583 41.36 -25.69 11.76
C ARG A 583 40.54 -26.69 12.56
N ILE A 584 39.73 -27.51 11.91
CA ILE A 584 38.88 -28.49 12.59
C ILE A 584 39.09 -29.90 12.03
N GLU A 585 38.94 -30.89 12.89
CA GLU A 585 38.66 -32.27 12.49
C GLU A 585 37.17 -32.50 12.65
N LEU A 586 36.51 -32.95 11.58
CA LEU A 586 35.15 -33.42 11.60
C LEU A 586 35.16 -34.94 11.78
N SER A 587 34.59 -35.39 12.89
CA SER A 587 34.66 -36.76 13.36
C SER A 587 33.30 -37.42 13.31
N SER A 588 33.15 -38.53 12.59
CA SER A 588 31.91 -39.31 12.54
C SER A 588 32.04 -40.65 13.27
N HIS A 589 30.94 -41.09 13.86
CA HIS A 589 30.85 -42.29 14.70
C HIS A 589 29.65 -43.16 14.29
N THR A 590 29.71 -44.45 14.59
CA THR A 590 28.62 -45.42 14.36
C THR A 590 28.19 -46.09 15.67
N ASP A 591 27.04 -46.76 15.64
CA ASP A 591 26.67 -47.71 16.70
C ASP A 591 27.36 -49.06 16.49
N SER A 592 27.22 -49.97 17.46
CA SER A 592 27.98 -51.21 17.56
C SER A 592 27.35 -52.43 16.89
N ARG A 593 26.36 -52.25 16.00
CA ARG A 593 25.55 -53.37 15.50
C ARG A 593 26.16 -54.09 14.30
N GLU A 594 27.00 -53.40 13.55
CA GLU A 594 27.67 -53.91 12.36
C GLU A 594 29.13 -54.26 12.63
N SER A 595 29.79 -54.95 11.70
CA SER A 595 31.21 -55.30 11.87
C SER A 595 32.09 -54.05 12.02
N HIS A 596 33.10 -54.11 12.89
CA HIS A 596 34.07 -53.03 13.09
C HIS A 596 34.64 -52.47 11.78
N LYS A 597 34.97 -53.34 10.81
CA LYS A 597 35.51 -52.93 9.50
C LYS A 597 34.49 -52.11 8.71
N TYR A 598 33.23 -52.54 8.71
CA TYR A 598 32.14 -51.83 8.04
C TYR A 598 31.85 -50.49 8.73
N ASN A 599 31.76 -50.48 10.06
CA ASN A 599 31.53 -49.28 10.87
C ASN A 599 32.62 -48.21 10.69
N LEU A 600 33.89 -48.63 10.61
CA LEU A 600 35.00 -47.74 10.33
C LEU A 600 34.91 -47.14 8.91
N MET A 601 34.58 -47.94 7.90
CA MET A 601 34.36 -47.46 6.53
C MET A 601 33.19 -46.46 6.47
N LEU A 602 32.04 -46.81 7.06
CA LEU A 602 30.83 -45.99 7.02
C LEU A 602 31.03 -44.63 7.69
N SER A 603 31.65 -44.61 8.88
CA SER A 603 31.99 -43.35 9.55
C SER A 603 32.96 -42.50 8.75
N GLN A 604 33.97 -43.09 8.09
CA GLN A 604 34.89 -42.32 7.24
C GLN A 604 34.16 -41.67 6.06
N LEU A 605 33.28 -42.41 5.39
CA LEU A 605 32.49 -41.89 4.26
C LEU A 605 31.56 -40.74 4.69
N ARG A 606 30.97 -40.83 5.89
CA ARG A 606 30.12 -39.77 6.48
C ARG A 606 30.91 -38.50 6.76
N ALA A 607 32.08 -38.62 7.40
CA ALA A 607 32.95 -37.50 7.67
C ALA A 607 33.45 -36.85 6.37
N ALA A 608 33.88 -37.65 5.40
CA ALA A 608 34.34 -37.19 4.08
C ALA A 608 33.25 -36.44 3.31
N SER A 609 32.00 -36.92 3.36
CA SER A 609 30.87 -36.29 2.68
C SER A 609 30.54 -34.91 3.28
N ALA A 610 30.58 -34.80 4.60
CA ALA A 610 30.38 -33.52 5.28
C ALA A 610 31.54 -32.52 5.03
N VAL A 611 32.79 -32.98 5.06
CA VAL A 611 33.95 -32.14 4.69
C VAL A 611 33.88 -31.69 3.24
N LYS A 612 33.52 -32.59 2.31
CA LYS A 612 33.33 -32.25 0.89
C LYS A 612 32.28 -31.14 0.72
N TYR A 613 31.18 -31.22 1.45
CA TYR A 613 30.17 -30.16 1.46
C TYR A 613 30.72 -28.84 1.98
N ILE A 614 31.40 -28.82 3.13
CA ILE A 614 32.00 -27.60 3.70
C ILE A 614 33.00 -26.96 2.72
N ILE A 615 33.82 -27.75 2.03
CA ILE A 615 34.75 -27.27 1.00
C ILE A 615 33.99 -26.68 -0.20
N SER A 616 32.90 -27.32 -0.64
CA SER A 616 32.07 -26.81 -1.75
C SER A 616 31.45 -25.44 -1.46
N GLN A 617 31.30 -25.07 -0.18
CA GLN A 617 30.86 -23.75 0.27
C GLN A 617 32.00 -22.71 0.36
N GLY A 618 33.21 -23.04 -0.13
CA GLY A 618 34.34 -22.12 -0.25
C GLY A 618 35.30 -22.09 0.94
N ILE A 619 35.25 -23.05 1.87
CA ILE A 619 36.24 -23.16 2.95
C ILE A 619 37.53 -23.82 2.42
N ASP A 620 38.69 -23.28 2.78
CA ASP A 620 40.00 -23.84 2.42
C ASP A 620 40.14 -25.30 2.91
N PRO A 621 40.39 -26.27 2.01
CA PRO A 621 40.59 -27.68 2.37
C PRO A 621 41.63 -27.92 3.47
N LYS A 622 42.62 -27.05 3.65
CA LYS A 622 43.65 -27.18 4.71
C LYS A 622 43.09 -26.97 6.13
N ARG A 623 41.88 -26.41 6.23
CA ARG A 623 41.21 -26.07 7.49
C ARG A 623 40.26 -27.13 8.00
N VAL A 624 39.97 -28.16 7.20
CA VAL A 624 39.01 -29.20 7.54
C VAL A 624 39.61 -30.57 7.25
N VAL A 625 39.53 -31.47 8.23
CA VAL A 625 40.02 -32.85 8.11
C VAL A 625 38.90 -33.80 8.49
N ASP A 626 38.59 -34.80 7.68
CA ASP A 626 37.62 -35.83 8.00
C ASP A 626 38.25 -37.03 8.73
N LYS A 627 37.57 -37.54 9.76
CA LYS A 627 37.98 -38.75 10.47
C LYS A 627 36.80 -39.65 10.85
N GLY A 628 36.81 -40.88 10.36
CA GLY A 628 35.93 -41.94 10.82
C GLY A 628 36.49 -42.68 12.03
N TYR A 629 35.70 -42.83 13.09
CA TYR A 629 36.07 -43.60 14.28
C TYR A 629 35.30 -44.92 14.43
N GLY A 630 34.34 -45.20 13.56
CA GLY A 630 33.43 -46.33 13.68
C GLY A 630 32.77 -46.38 15.05
N GLU A 631 32.78 -47.56 15.67
CA GLU A 631 32.26 -47.80 17.02
C GLU A 631 33.32 -47.69 18.12
N THR A 632 34.54 -47.21 17.82
CA THR A 632 35.64 -47.20 18.80
C THR A 632 35.47 -46.16 19.92
N LYS A 633 34.49 -45.26 19.80
CA LYS A 633 34.23 -44.11 20.68
C LYS A 633 32.75 -43.99 21.05
N LEU A 634 32.16 -45.08 21.55
CA LEU A 634 30.79 -45.11 22.08
C LEU A 634 30.66 -44.20 23.31
N LEU A 635 29.53 -43.49 23.41
CA LEU A 635 29.20 -42.59 24.52
C LEU A 635 28.43 -43.28 25.64
N ASN A 636 27.97 -44.51 25.41
CA ASN A 636 27.16 -45.28 26.36
C ASN A 636 27.60 -46.75 26.41
N ARG A 637 26.82 -47.57 27.12
CA ARG A 637 27.14 -49.00 27.35
C ARG A 637 26.92 -49.91 26.14
N CYS A 638 26.45 -49.39 25.01
CA CYS A 638 25.96 -50.16 23.86
C CYS A 638 27.11 -50.60 22.96
N LYS A 639 27.95 -51.47 23.50
CA LYS A 639 29.01 -52.20 22.80
C LYS A 639 28.49 -53.54 22.28
N ASP A 640 29.29 -54.23 21.48
CA ASP A 640 28.98 -55.53 20.87
C ASP A 640 28.36 -56.51 21.88
N GLY A 641 27.23 -57.10 21.50
CA GLY A 641 26.51 -58.09 22.29
C GLY A 641 25.73 -57.54 23.49
N VAL A 642 25.72 -56.21 23.73
CA VAL A 642 24.89 -55.59 24.79
C VAL A 642 23.54 -55.15 24.21
N PRO A 643 22.40 -55.68 24.70
CA PRO A 643 21.08 -55.20 24.29
C PRO A 643 20.87 -53.74 24.69
N CYS A 644 20.56 -52.91 23.70
CA CYS A 644 20.30 -51.49 23.87
C CYS A 644 19.05 -51.04 23.11
N SER A 645 18.47 -49.91 23.54
CA SER A 645 17.36 -49.28 22.83
C SER A 645 17.84 -48.62 21.54
N GLU A 646 16.92 -48.35 20.60
CA GLU A 646 17.28 -47.61 19.39
C GLU A 646 17.76 -46.19 19.71
N ASP A 647 17.17 -45.54 20.72
CA ASP A 647 17.59 -44.22 21.20
C ASP A 647 19.03 -44.24 21.73
N ASP A 648 19.41 -45.29 22.46
CA ASP A 648 20.79 -45.46 22.92
C ASP A 648 21.77 -45.68 21.74
N HIS A 649 21.38 -46.44 20.72
CA HIS A 649 22.20 -46.60 19.52
C HIS A 649 22.28 -45.28 18.72
N GLN A 650 21.22 -44.49 18.67
CA GLN A 650 21.17 -43.20 17.98
C GLN A 650 22.15 -42.18 18.58
N ILE A 651 22.39 -42.19 19.88
CA ILE A 651 23.39 -41.33 20.54
C ILE A 651 24.81 -41.59 20.00
N ASN A 652 25.12 -42.84 19.63
CA ASN A 652 26.43 -43.19 19.09
C ASN A 652 26.58 -42.84 17.60
N ARG A 653 25.47 -42.77 16.86
CA ARG A 653 25.44 -42.32 15.46
C ARG A 653 25.46 -40.79 15.37
N ARG A 654 26.65 -40.22 15.54
CA ARG A 654 26.83 -38.77 15.61
C ARG A 654 28.00 -38.30 14.76
N THR A 655 27.98 -37.01 14.45
CA THR A 655 29.14 -36.27 13.95
C THR A 655 29.46 -35.14 14.94
N GLU A 656 30.72 -34.99 15.27
CA GLU A 656 31.25 -33.93 16.12
C GLU A 656 32.41 -33.24 15.40
N PHE A 657 32.80 -32.05 15.85
CA PHE A 657 34.06 -31.45 15.41
C PHE A 657 34.93 -31.12 16.60
N LYS A 658 36.25 -31.08 16.39
CA LYS A 658 37.20 -30.56 17.37
C LYS A 658 38.17 -29.61 16.70
N ILE A 659 38.63 -28.62 17.44
CA ILE A 659 39.61 -27.66 16.95
C ILE A 659 41.00 -28.31 16.97
N LEU A 660 41.71 -28.22 15.86
CA LEU A 660 43.09 -28.68 15.71
C LEU A 660 44.07 -27.54 15.99
N LYS A 661 45.29 -27.90 16.39
CA LYS A 661 46.39 -26.94 16.55
C LYS A 661 46.92 -26.41 15.21
#